data_AF-A0A1A9VKH3-F1
#
_entry.id   AF-A0A1A9VKH3-F1
#
_cell.length_a   1.000
_cell.length_b   1.000
_cell.length_c   1.000
_cell.angle_alpha   90.00
_cell.angle_beta   90.00
_cell.angle_gamma   90.00
#
_symmetry.space_group_name_H-M   'P 1'
#
loop_
_entity.id
_entity.type
_entity.pdbx_description
1 polymer ?
#
loop_
_entity_poly.entity_id
_entity_poly.type
_entity_poly.pdbx_seq_one_letter_code
_entity_poly.pdbx_strand_id
1 'polypeptide(L)'
;MKIIDRDERLKTQTGTKMVIFGPYGIGKTSLLKTLDESTTLCLDFEAGLLAVQDWKGDSTEIRTWNEARDIACLIGGPNPAVRADQAYSQKHYEHVCSKHKDLLSEVSKYRCIFIDSIAIASSVCFSWARMQPEAFSDRSGREDKRAAYGTLAQEMRAWLNQFQHIRDKDIIIVGTLGQYLDDCNRSTWLPQCEGVKTASEIPGIVDEVISMVGIKQENGTEKRSFVCQTINSWGYPAKDRSGCLDMLEEPHLEYLDDQSPTPEDIISPRILTKRGLLVLGGPPKIGKSDFLISWLVHMAAGVSFLGMTPNRPLKIFYMQTEIEYEYMKERLQQLQLDEELVNIAANNLIITPKVHLSFNHDEISEIKEIVKERFKPDVLAIDPLRNIFSSEYGNENDNSAMLFFLQKTLEKLRSAVNPDACIVLTHHTKKLSKKMLEEDPFQGLSGAGSLRGFYSTGMVMFAQDDESTVRQIVFELRNGERVASKLVDKINGRWKEDNVLSDFLTDFNTAKSQSNLIPKGTTVKVKMTIKPGGYENWFTKSYTTGSIYLNAEFTVTEGQYAKRKIYQVIGIKSGKANVEKEDVWGESGRSMLRSILESARNIHPHDTSEKATLARKLNSIADLNGLEFRAKVGIEADRYGEKNKIAIVVTPENTENDWIPF
;
A
#
# COMPACT_ATOMS: atom_id res chain seq x y z
N MET A 1 16.33 4.34 -18.57
CA MET A 1 15.54 4.17 -17.35
C MET A 1 16.30 3.19 -16.45
N LYS A 2 16.83 3.65 -15.29
CA LYS A 2 17.50 2.81 -14.29
C LYS A 2 16.51 2.58 -13.15
N ILE A 3 16.22 1.33 -12.82
CA ILE A 3 15.48 0.99 -11.59
C ILE A 3 16.51 1.03 -10.47
N ILE A 4 16.27 1.87 -9.45
CA ILE A 4 17.10 1.96 -8.25
C ILE A 4 16.46 1.11 -7.14
N ASP A 5 17.27 0.44 -6.35
CA ASP A 5 16.79 -0.34 -5.20
C ASP A 5 16.54 0.54 -3.97
N ARG A 6 16.09 -0.07 -2.87
CA ARG A 6 15.75 0.63 -1.62
C ARG A 6 16.96 1.38 -1.05
N ASP A 7 18.14 0.77 -1.06
CA ASP A 7 19.33 1.32 -0.41
C ASP A 7 19.93 2.44 -1.26
N GLU A 8 19.90 2.30 -2.59
CA GLU A 8 20.22 3.39 -3.52
C GLU A 8 19.23 4.56 -3.37
N ARG A 9 17.93 4.30 -3.20
CA ARG A 9 16.91 5.34 -2.98
C ARG A 9 17.15 6.11 -1.68
N LEU A 10 17.42 5.41 -0.57
CA LEU A 10 17.67 6.05 0.74
C LEU A 10 18.97 6.86 0.77
N LYS A 11 19.97 6.48 -0.04
CA LYS A 11 21.21 7.26 -0.22
C LYS A 11 21.04 8.47 -1.14
N THR A 12 19.94 8.54 -1.90
CA THR A 12 19.68 9.66 -2.80
C THR A 12 19.18 10.84 -1.98
N GLN A 13 20.02 11.85 -1.79
CA GLN A 13 19.60 13.12 -1.21
C GLN A 13 18.55 13.77 -2.12
N THR A 14 17.36 14.04 -1.58
CA THR A 14 16.29 14.76 -2.28
C THR A 14 16.00 16.06 -1.54
N GLY A 15 16.09 17.19 -2.22
CA GLY A 15 15.69 18.48 -1.68
C GLY A 15 14.18 18.63 -1.59
N THR A 16 13.72 19.55 -0.77
CA THR A 16 12.30 19.84 -0.51
C THR A 16 11.83 21.03 -1.33
N LYS A 17 10.61 20.97 -1.85
CA LYS A 17 10.00 22.06 -2.61
C LYS A 17 8.85 22.61 -1.80
N MET A 18 8.95 23.84 -1.36
CA MET A 18 7.95 24.43 -0.49
C MET A 18 7.55 25.82 -0.92
N VAL A 19 6.32 26.18 -0.58
CA VAL A 19 5.83 27.56 -0.65
C VAL A 19 5.35 28.00 0.72
N ILE A 20 5.72 29.22 1.11
CA ILE A 20 5.35 29.82 2.40
C ILE A 20 4.54 31.09 2.11
N PHE A 21 3.27 31.07 2.47
CA PHE A 21 2.37 32.22 2.34
C PHE A 21 2.19 32.92 3.68
N GLY A 22 2.16 34.24 3.69
CA GLY A 22 1.88 35.00 4.91
C GLY A 22 1.47 36.44 4.63
N PRO A 23 0.74 37.09 5.56
CA PRO A 23 0.31 38.47 5.39
C PRO A 23 1.52 39.42 5.27
N TYR A 24 1.27 40.65 4.83
CA TYR A 24 2.29 41.69 4.78
C TYR A 24 2.90 41.92 6.17
N GLY A 25 4.22 42.10 6.24
CA GLY A 25 4.92 42.41 7.49
C GLY A 25 5.13 41.24 8.47
N ILE A 26 4.65 40.01 8.18
CA ILE A 26 4.83 38.86 9.09
C ILE A 26 6.29 38.35 9.17
N GLY A 27 7.17 38.82 8.26
CA GLY A 27 8.60 38.48 8.24
C GLY A 27 8.95 37.26 7.39
N LYS A 28 8.33 37.11 6.22
CA LYS A 28 8.61 36.02 5.25
C LYS A 28 10.06 36.06 4.74
N THR A 29 10.51 37.22 4.25
CA THR A 29 11.89 37.42 3.79
C THR A 29 12.92 37.18 4.90
N SER A 30 12.57 37.49 6.16
CA SER A 30 13.43 37.24 7.32
C SER A 30 13.72 35.76 7.56
N LEU A 31 13.00 34.84 6.92
CA LEU A 31 13.31 33.42 6.96
C LEU A 31 14.67 33.09 6.33
N LEU A 32 15.21 33.95 5.45
CA LEU A 32 16.59 33.83 4.95
C LEU A 32 17.62 33.76 6.08
N LYS A 33 17.39 34.46 7.20
CA LYS A 33 18.27 34.45 8.37
C LYS A 33 18.30 33.11 9.11
N THR A 34 17.38 32.20 8.78
CA THR A 34 17.28 30.86 9.36
C THR A 34 17.92 29.79 8.49
N LEU A 35 18.51 30.18 7.36
CA LEU A 35 19.17 29.31 6.38
C LEU A 35 20.69 29.56 6.39
N ASP A 36 21.47 28.56 5.99
CA ASP A 36 22.91 28.69 5.82
C ASP A 36 23.26 29.69 4.70
N GLU A 37 23.89 30.80 5.09
CA GLU A 37 24.27 31.91 4.21
C GLU A 37 25.23 31.46 3.09
N SER A 38 26.07 30.45 3.35
CA SER A 38 27.11 30.01 2.40
C SER A 38 26.59 29.10 1.28
N THR A 39 25.44 28.46 1.50
CA THR A 39 24.84 27.47 0.60
C THR A 39 23.46 27.89 0.08
N THR A 40 23.02 29.11 0.38
CA THR A 40 21.71 29.64 -0.04
C THR A 40 21.86 30.77 -1.07
N LEU A 41 21.13 30.68 -2.17
CA LEU A 41 20.96 31.76 -3.15
C LEU A 41 19.56 32.35 -3.05
N CYS A 42 19.45 33.67 -2.88
CA CYS A 42 18.19 34.38 -2.93
C CYS A 42 17.93 34.96 -4.33
N LEU A 43 16.80 34.58 -4.95
CA LEU A 43 16.27 35.20 -6.17
C LEU A 43 15.27 36.28 -5.76
N ASP A 44 15.69 37.55 -5.81
CA ASP A 44 14.89 38.71 -5.41
C ASP A 44 14.13 39.30 -6.61
N PHE A 45 12.82 39.16 -6.60
CA PHE A 45 11.87 39.79 -7.51
C PHE A 45 11.27 41.08 -6.95
N GLU A 46 11.25 41.26 -5.63
CA GLU A 46 10.57 42.36 -4.93
C GLU A 46 11.45 43.62 -4.82
N ALA A 47 12.74 43.50 -5.14
CA ALA A 47 13.74 44.56 -5.27
C ALA A 47 13.93 45.37 -3.98
N GLY A 48 14.46 44.72 -2.95
CA GLY A 48 14.90 45.51 -1.80
C GLY A 48 15.51 44.78 -0.62
N LEU A 49 15.24 43.48 -0.40
CA LEU A 49 15.73 42.67 0.74
C LEU A 49 15.87 43.44 2.08
N LEU A 50 15.03 44.45 2.32
CA LEU A 50 15.27 45.47 3.34
C LEU A 50 15.23 44.88 4.75
N ALA A 51 14.48 43.80 4.92
CA ALA A 51 14.33 43.07 6.18
C ALA A 51 15.55 42.20 6.54
N VAL A 52 16.52 42.06 5.62
CA VAL A 52 17.67 41.14 5.74
C VAL A 52 18.98 41.78 5.26
N GLN A 53 19.16 43.10 5.41
CA GLN A 53 20.41 43.79 5.02
C GLN A 53 21.67 43.26 5.72
N ASP A 54 21.51 42.62 6.87
CA ASP A 54 22.55 41.98 7.67
C ASP A 54 22.86 40.53 7.24
N TRP A 55 22.03 39.93 6.38
CA TRP A 55 22.22 38.59 5.85
C TRP A 55 23.35 38.58 4.82
N LYS A 56 24.30 37.65 4.96
CA LYS A 56 25.53 37.63 4.14
C LYS A 56 25.49 36.65 2.97
N GLY A 57 24.35 35.99 2.76
CA GLY A 57 24.19 35.08 1.64
C GLY A 57 24.11 35.81 0.31
N ASP A 58 24.34 35.06 -0.77
CA ASP A 58 24.31 35.62 -2.11
C ASP A 58 22.88 35.85 -2.58
N SER A 59 22.66 36.93 -3.34
CA SER A 59 21.38 37.22 -3.97
C SER A 59 21.55 37.73 -5.40
N THR A 60 20.51 37.54 -6.20
CA THR A 60 20.40 38.11 -7.54
C THR A 60 19.03 38.68 -7.77
N GLU A 61 18.97 39.90 -8.31
CA GLU A 61 17.72 40.53 -8.70
C GLU A 61 17.21 39.94 -10.02
N ILE A 62 15.89 39.69 -10.09
CA ILE A 62 15.21 39.21 -11.30
C ILE A 62 14.15 40.25 -11.68
N ARG A 63 14.31 40.87 -12.86
CA ARG A 63 13.45 41.99 -13.29
C ARG A 63 12.56 41.63 -14.47
N THR A 64 12.95 40.63 -15.25
CA THR A 64 12.21 40.20 -16.44
C THR A 64 11.82 38.73 -16.38
N TRP A 65 10.75 38.37 -17.10
CA TRP A 65 10.33 36.97 -17.18
C TRP A 65 11.38 36.09 -17.88
N ASN A 66 12.12 36.65 -18.84
CA ASN A 66 13.21 35.93 -19.50
C ASN A 66 14.33 35.58 -18.51
N GLU A 67 14.73 36.51 -17.64
CA GLU A 67 15.71 36.23 -16.58
C GLU A 67 15.21 35.15 -15.62
N ALA A 68 13.93 35.18 -15.24
CA ALA A 68 13.32 34.16 -14.39
C ALA A 68 13.38 32.76 -15.02
N ARG A 69 13.16 32.66 -16.34
CA ARG A 69 13.27 31.40 -17.11
C ARG A 69 14.71 30.96 -17.29
N ASP A 70 15.61 31.89 -17.61
CA ASP A 70 17.03 31.62 -17.80
C ASP A 70 17.62 31.04 -16.51
N ILE A 71 17.37 31.67 -15.35
CA ILE A 71 17.92 31.20 -14.07
C ILE A 71 17.32 29.86 -13.64
N ALA A 72 16.01 29.64 -13.80
CA ALA A 72 15.40 28.33 -13.53
C ALA A 72 15.95 27.23 -14.45
N CYS A 73 16.28 27.57 -15.70
CA CYS A 73 16.93 26.65 -16.63
C CYS A 73 18.38 26.35 -16.23
N LEU A 74 19.14 27.35 -15.75
CA LEU A 74 20.50 27.14 -15.25
C LEU A 74 20.52 26.25 -14.01
N ILE A 75 19.63 26.51 -13.05
CA ILE A 75 19.55 25.76 -11.79
C ILE A 75 19.05 24.33 -12.04
N GLY A 76 18.00 24.15 -12.83
CA GLY A 76 17.37 22.84 -13.03
C GLY A 76 17.91 22.00 -14.17
N GLY A 77 18.71 22.57 -15.06
CA GLY A 77 19.20 21.87 -16.26
C GLY A 77 18.14 21.70 -17.35
N PRO A 78 18.48 20.99 -18.43
CA PRO A 78 17.57 20.76 -19.55
C PRO A 78 16.50 19.72 -19.19
N ASN A 79 15.26 20.01 -19.56
CA ASN A 79 14.13 19.10 -19.42
C ASN A 79 13.97 18.26 -20.71
N PRO A 80 14.19 16.94 -20.69
CA PRO A 80 14.10 16.10 -21.89
C PRO A 80 12.67 15.89 -22.38
N ALA A 81 11.66 16.26 -21.59
CA ALA A 81 10.24 16.08 -21.94
C ALA A 81 9.67 17.24 -22.79
N VAL A 82 10.39 18.36 -22.91
CA VAL A 82 9.93 19.52 -23.71
C VAL A 82 10.50 19.49 -25.13
N ARG A 83 9.80 20.14 -26.07
CA ARG A 83 10.25 20.23 -27.47
C ARG A 83 11.45 21.16 -27.60
N ALA A 84 12.28 20.96 -28.63
CA ALA A 84 13.54 21.68 -28.82
C ALA A 84 13.41 23.22 -28.99
N ASP A 85 12.21 23.71 -29.28
CA ASP A 85 11.85 25.11 -29.46
C ASP A 85 11.20 25.76 -28.21
N GLN A 86 10.96 24.98 -27.16
CA GLN A 86 10.32 25.45 -25.94
C GLN A 86 11.35 25.86 -24.86
N ALA A 87 10.88 26.65 -23.89
CA ALA A 87 11.63 26.95 -22.68
C ALA A 87 12.01 25.65 -21.94
N TYR A 88 13.18 25.65 -21.31
CA TYR A 88 13.80 24.50 -20.61
C TYR A 88 14.26 23.35 -21.51
N SER A 89 14.20 23.49 -22.83
CA SER A 89 14.75 22.50 -23.76
C SER A 89 16.29 22.44 -23.70
N GLN A 90 16.87 21.39 -24.28
CA GLN A 90 18.32 21.26 -24.43
C GLN A 90 18.94 22.50 -25.12
N LYS A 91 18.28 23.00 -26.17
CA LYS A 91 18.72 24.20 -26.89
C LYS A 91 18.66 25.46 -26.03
N HIS A 92 17.61 25.59 -25.22
CA HIS A 92 17.51 26.69 -24.25
C HIS A 92 18.63 26.61 -23.22
N TYR A 93 18.86 25.43 -22.63
CA TYR A 93 19.92 25.24 -21.64
C TYR A 93 21.30 25.57 -22.19
N GLU A 94 21.66 25.11 -23.38
CA GLU A 94 22.93 25.44 -24.05
C GLU A 94 23.07 26.94 -24.30
N HIS A 95 22.00 27.59 -24.75
CA HIS A 95 21.98 29.04 -24.95
C HIS A 95 22.25 29.79 -23.65
N VAL A 96 21.53 29.46 -22.58
CA VAL A 96 21.68 30.14 -21.29
C VAL A 96 23.05 29.85 -20.67
N CYS A 97 23.56 28.62 -20.74
CA CYS A 97 24.92 28.27 -20.32
C CYS A 97 25.99 29.08 -21.07
N SER A 98 25.79 29.33 -22.37
CA SER A 98 26.72 30.13 -23.16
C SER A 98 26.69 31.62 -22.78
N LYS A 99 25.51 32.13 -22.41
CA LYS A 99 25.26 33.52 -22.02
C LYS A 99 25.72 33.82 -20.59
N HIS A 100 25.63 32.84 -19.69
CA HIS A 100 25.89 32.97 -18.26
C HIS A 100 26.94 31.95 -17.76
N LYS A 101 28.10 31.88 -18.45
CA LYS A 101 29.16 30.90 -18.15
C LYS A 101 29.67 30.97 -16.71
N ASP A 102 29.83 32.17 -16.18
CA ASP A 102 30.39 32.38 -14.84
C ASP A 102 29.43 31.89 -13.76
N LEU A 103 28.14 32.26 -13.89
CA LEU A 103 27.04 31.82 -13.02
C LEU A 103 26.85 30.29 -13.02
N LEU A 104 27.07 29.60 -14.15
CA LEU A 104 26.90 28.14 -14.22
C LEU A 104 27.80 27.41 -13.22
N SER A 105 29.04 27.88 -13.03
CA SER A 105 29.98 27.28 -12.09
C SER A 105 29.57 27.52 -10.63
N GLU A 106 28.97 28.68 -10.35
CA GLU A 106 28.54 29.09 -9.01
C GLU A 106 27.23 28.44 -8.58
N VAL A 107 26.28 28.21 -9.49
CA VAL A 107 24.96 27.64 -9.17
C VAL A 107 25.05 26.26 -8.50
N SER A 108 26.13 25.51 -8.80
CA SER A 108 26.39 24.21 -8.17
C SER A 108 26.67 24.30 -6.67
N LYS A 109 27.17 25.44 -6.17
CA LYS A 109 27.53 25.64 -4.75
C LYS A 109 26.31 25.78 -3.84
N TYR A 110 25.17 26.23 -4.39
CA TYR A 110 23.97 26.47 -3.60
C TYR A 110 23.14 25.20 -3.49
N ARG A 111 22.88 24.79 -2.25
CA ARG A 111 21.94 23.72 -1.91
C ARG A 111 20.50 24.26 -1.83
N CYS A 112 20.32 25.48 -1.33
CA CYS A 112 19.01 26.09 -1.16
C CYS A 112 18.82 27.27 -2.12
N ILE A 113 17.66 27.31 -2.80
CA ILE A 113 17.22 28.43 -3.63
C ILE A 113 15.99 29.05 -2.96
N PHE A 114 16.13 30.28 -2.50
CA PHE A 114 15.07 31.05 -1.88
C PHE A 114 14.51 32.06 -2.88
N ILE A 115 13.21 32.08 -3.11
CA ILE A 115 12.55 32.91 -4.12
C ILE A 115 11.61 33.89 -3.43
N ASP A 116 11.92 35.18 -3.51
CA ASP A 116 11.14 36.27 -2.92
C ASP A 116 10.71 37.26 -4.00
N SER A 117 9.46 37.29 -4.48
CA SER A 117 8.32 36.46 -4.11
C SER A 117 7.56 35.98 -5.34
N ILE A 118 6.77 34.92 -5.16
CA ILE A 118 5.90 34.38 -6.23
C ILE A 118 4.87 35.40 -6.74
N ALA A 119 4.44 36.33 -5.87
CA ALA A 119 3.49 37.37 -6.23
C ALA A 119 4.10 38.27 -7.31
N ILE A 120 5.32 38.75 -7.11
CA ILE A 120 6.00 39.60 -8.09
C ILE A 120 6.43 38.79 -9.32
N ALA A 121 6.92 37.57 -9.16
CA ALA A 121 7.24 36.68 -10.29
C ALA A 121 6.03 36.50 -11.23
N SER A 122 4.82 36.29 -10.66
CA SER A 122 3.59 36.17 -11.44
C SER A 122 3.19 37.47 -12.14
N SER A 123 3.45 38.63 -11.54
CA SER A 123 3.22 39.96 -12.13
C SER A 123 4.15 40.25 -13.31
N VAL A 124 5.44 39.91 -13.16
CA VAL A 124 6.43 39.99 -14.24
C VAL A 124 6.07 39.05 -15.39
N CYS A 125 5.64 37.82 -15.08
CA CYS A 125 5.15 36.87 -16.08
C CYS A 125 3.91 37.41 -16.82
N PHE A 126 2.96 38.02 -16.11
CA PHE A 126 1.74 38.55 -16.73
C PHE A 126 2.04 39.73 -17.64
N SER A 127 2.94 40.61 -17.23
CA SER A 127 3.41 41.73 -18.05
C SER A 127 4.07 41.23 -19.34
N TRP A 128 4.89 40.18 -19.26
CA TRP A 128 5.46 39.52 -20.43
C TRP A 128 4.38 38.85 -21.32
N ALA A 129 3.42 38.15 -20.70
CA ALA A 129 2.34 37.45 -21.39
C ALA A 129 1.46 38.39 -22.22
N ARG A 130 1.19 39.61 -21.72
CA ARG A 130 0.43 40.64 -22.44
C ARG A 130 1.14 41.16 -23.70
N MET A 131 2.45 41.03 -23.77
CA MET A 131 3.25 41.45 -24.93
C MET A 131 3.38 40.35 -26.00
N GLN A 132 2.88 39.14 -25.74
CA GLN A 132 2.99 38.04 -26.69
C GLN A 132 1.97 38.18 -27.83
N PRO A 133 2.30 37.70 -29.05
CA PRO A 133 1.39 37.74 -30.19
C PRO A 133 0.01 37.12 -29.89
N GLU A 134 -0.01 36.03 -29.12
CA GLU A 134 -1.22 35.29 -28.73
C GLU A 134 -2.15 36.12 -27.84
N ALA A 135 -1.67 37.20 -27.21
CA ALA A 135 -2.46 38.11 -26.41
C ALA A 135 -3.23 39.15 -27.25
N PHE A 136 -3.18 39.08 -28.59
CA PHE A 136 -3.91 39.98 -29.48
C PHE A 136 -4.88 39.20 -30.38
N SER A 137 -6.09 39.72 -30.55
CA SER A 137 -7.11 39.10 -31.41
C SER A 137 -6.75 39.23 -32.90
N ASP A 138 -6.66 38.10 -33.61
CA ASP A 138 -6.44 38.05 -35.07
C ASP A 138 -7.48 38.85 -35.87
N ARG A 139 -8.71 38.99 -35.34
CA ARG A 139 -9.80 39.72 -36.00
C ARG A 139 -9.76 41.22 -35.78
N SER A 140 -9.29 41.69 -34.62
CA SER A 140 -9.46 43.09 -34.20
C SER A 140 -8.17 43.80 -33.80
N GLY A 141 -7.03 43.10 -33.69
CA GLY A 141 -5.75 43.64 -33.24
C GLY A 141 -5.75 44.21 -31.82
N ARG A 142 -6.84 44.00 -31.06
CA ARG A 142 -7.01 44.47 -29.68
C ARG A 142 -6.50 43.41 -28.72
N GLU A 143 -5.99 43.85 -27.57
CA GLU A 143 -5.57 42.98 -26.48
C GLU A 143 -6.71 42.05 -26.03
N ASP A 144 -6.46 40.74 -26.08
CA ASP A 144 -7.26 39.69 -25.49
C ASP A 144 -6.68 39.31 -24.12
N LYS A 145 -7.27 39.87 -23.07
CA LYS A 145 -6.88 39.58 -21.69
C LYS A 145 -7.02 38.09 -21.35
N ARG A 146 -7.97 37.37 -21.94
CA ARG A 146 -8.19 35.95 -21.64
C ARG A 146 -7.04 35.10 -22.19
N ALA A 147 -6.57 35.42 -23.39
CA ALA A 147 -5.41 34.76 -23.97
C ALA A 147 -4.11 35.07 -23.19
N ALA A 148 -3.94 36.31 -22.72
CA ALA A 148 -2.83 36.68 -21.83
C ALA A 148 -2.83 35.88 -20.51
N TYR A 149 -4.00 35.72 -19.85
CA TYR A 149 -4.13 34.88 -18.66
C TYR A 149 -3.88 33.39 -18.95
N GLY A 150 -4.25 32.90 -20.14
CA GLY A 150 -3.93 31.56 -20.58
C GLY A 150 -2.42 31.32 -20.67
N THR A 151 -1.72 32.27 -21.29
CA THR A 151 -0.25 32.26 -21.42
C THR A 151 0.44 32.34 -20.06
N LEU A 152 0.00 33.25 -19.18
CA LEU A 152 0.48 33.36 -17.79
C LEU A 152 0.40 32.01 -17.06
N ALA A 153 -0.76 31.34 -17.11
CA ALA A 153 -0.98 30.08 -16.41
C ALA A 153 -0.15 28.92 -17.00
N GLN A 154 0.21 28.98 -18.28
CA GLN A 154 1.09 28.00 -18.92
C GLN A 154 2.54 28.23 -18.50
N GLU A 155 3.02 29.47 -18.57
CA GLU A 155 4.41 29.83 -18.25
C GLU A 155 4.73 29.65 -16.77
N MET A 156 3.87 30.12 -15.87
CA MET A 156 4.07 29.96 -14.42
C MET A 156 4.11 28.48 -14.02
N ARG A 157 3.23 27.65 -14.60
CA ARG A 157 3.24 26.20 -14.37
C ARG A 157 4.54 25.57 -14.86
N ALA A 158 5.01 25.94 -16.05
CA ALA A 158 6.26 25.43 -16.60
C ALA A 158 7.45 25.82 -15.71
N TRP A 159 7.47 27.05 -15.19
CA TRP A 159 8.50 27.55 -14.28
C TRP A 159 8.49 26.84 -12.91
N LEU A 160 7.33 26.66 -12.29
CA LEU A 160 7.20 25.90 -11.03
C LEU A 160 7.58 24.43 -11.21
N ASN A 161 7.16 23.79 -12.31
CA ASN A 161 7.53 22.42 -12.63
C ASN A 161 9.04 22.25 -12.87
N GLN A 162 9.69 23.26 -13.46
CA GLN A 162 11.14 23.24 -13.64
C GLN A 162 11.86 23.08 -12.30
N PHE A 163 11.43 23.81 -11.26
CA PHE A 163 11.96 23.65 -9.90
C PHE A 163 11.59 22.31 -9.25
N GLN A 164 10.40 21.78 -9.52
CA GLN A 164 9.97 20.47 -9.02
C GLN A 164 10.91 19.33 -9.46
N HIS A 165 11.47 19.43 -10.67
CA HIS A 165 12.35 18.40 -11.23
C HIS A 165 13.77 18.42 -10.65
N ILE A 166 14.15 19.46 -9.91
CA ILE A 166 15.47 19.60 -9.30
C ILE A 166 15.54 18.66 -8.09
N ARG A 167 16.43 17.68 -8.13
CA ARG A 167 16.48 16.63 -7.12
C ARG A 167 17.33 16.98 -5.92
N ASP A 168 18.45 17.65 -6.14
CA ASP A 168 19.53 17.86 -5.17
C ASP A 168 19.47 19.23 -4.47
N LYS A 169 18.41 20.01 -4.70
CA LYS A 169 18.26 21.37 -4.13
C LYS A 169 16.93 21.57 -3.42
N ASP A 170 16.99 22.30 -2.33
CA ASP A 170 15.84 22.80 -1.59
C ASP A 170 15.32 24.08 -2.29
N ILE A 171 14.03 24.14 -2.60
CA ILE A 171 13.40 25.29 -3.26
C ILE A 171 12.36 25.87 -2.32
N ILE A 172 12.59 27.09 -1.86
CA ILE A 172 11.72 27.78 -0.90
C ILE A 172 11.17 29.02 -1.57
N ILE A 173 9.86 29.04 -1.78
CA ILE A 173 9.18 30.16 -2.43
C ILE A 173 8.34 30.89 -1.39
N VAL A 174 8.51 32.20 -1.25
CA VAL A 174 7.63 33.00 -0.38
C VAL A 174 6.58 33.75 -1.19
N GLY A 175 5.42 33.96 -0.58
CA GLY A 175 4.31 34.66 -1.21
C GLY A 175 3.40 35.35 -0.22
N THR A 176 2.58 36.27 -0.72
CA THR A 176 1.61 36.98 0.12
C THR A 176 0.35 36.15 0.30
N LEU A 177 -0.18 36.17 1.53
CA LEU A 177 -1.49 35.62 1.87
C LEU A 177 -2.51 36.75 2.02
N GLY A 178 -3.55 36.75 1.19
CA GLY A 178 -4.64 37.73 1.23
C GLY A 178 -5.87 37.20 1.97
N GLN A 179 -6.55 38.07 2.70
CA GLN A 179 -7.86 37.78 3.29
C GLN A 179 -8.96 38.37 2.39
N TYR A 180 -9.89 37.53 1.97
CA TYR A 180 -11.03 37.92 1.14
C TYR A 180 -12.32 37.64 1.89
N LEU A 181 -13.29 38.54 1.79
CA LEU A 181 -14.63 38.33 2.34
C LEU A 181 -15.55 37.86 1.22
N ASP A 182 -16.30 36.79 1.48
CA ASP A 182 -17.40 36.39 0.61
C ASP A 182 -18.65 37.25 0.85
N ASP A 183 -19.68 37.08 0.01
CA ASP A 183 -20.95 37.81 0.11
C ASP A 183 -21.69 37.58 1.44
N CYS A 184 -21.26 36.59 2.23
CA CYS A 184 -21.79 36.23 3.54
C CYS A 184 -20.89 36.73 4.71
N ASN A 185 -19.93 37.63 4.45
CA ASN A 185 -18.95 38.14 5.42
C ASN A 185 -18.06 37.06 6.05
N ARG A 186 -17.86 35.91 5.39
CA ARG A 186 -16.90 34.89 5.84
C ARG A 186 -15.55 35.19 5.21
N SER A 187 -14.52 35.22 6.05
CA SER A 187 -13.15 35.42 5.56
C SER A 187 -12.56 34.12 5.03
N THR A 188 -12.07 34.17 3.79
CA THR A 188 -11.29 33.10 3.15
C THR A 188 -9.88 33.62 2.91
N TRP A 189 -8.89 32.80 3.22
CA TRP A 189 -7.48 33.12 3.00
C TRP A 189 -7.02 32.48 1.70
N LEU A 190 -6.47 33.30 0.79
CA LEU A 190 -6.00 32.83 -0.51
C LEU A 190 -4.60 33.36 -0.81
N PRO A 191 -3.74 32.55 -1.46
CA PRO A 191 -2.49 33.03 -2.02
C PRO A 191 -2.71 34.21 -2.98
N GLN A 192 -1.95 35.28 -2.81
CA GLN A 192 -1.94 36.39 -3.75
C GLN A 192 -0.94 36.07 -4.87
N CYS A 193 -1.49 35.78 -6.05
CA CYS A 193 -0.73 35.48 -7.27
C CYS A 193 -1.58 35.94 -8.47
N GLU A 194 -0.93 36.46 -9.51
CA GLU A 194 -1.61 36.77 -10.76
C GLU A 194 -2.13 35.48 -11.41
N GLY A 195 -3.42 35.50 -11.78
CA GLY A 195 -4.13 34.36 -12.36
C GLY A 195 -4.55 33.30 -11.33
N VAL A 196 -5.86 33.16 -11.14
CA VAL A 196 -6.47 32.20 -10.19
C VAL A 196 -5.97 30.76 -10.41
N LYS A 197 -5.79 30.36 -11.67
CA LYS A 197 -5.35 29.01 -12.04
C LYS A 197 -3.94 28.71 -11.54
N THR A 198 -3.04 29.69 -11.56
CA THR A 198 -1.67 29.55 -11.06
C THR A 198 -1.68 29.21 -9.57
N ALA A 199 -2.41 30.01 -8.77
CA ALA A 199 -2.52 29.80 -7.32
C ALA A 199 -3.11 28.42 -6.96
N SER A 200 -4.14 27.97 -7.69
CA SER A 200 -4.79 26.68 -7.44
C SER A 200 -3.92 25.45 -7.74
N GLU A 201 -2.89 25.59 -8.58
CA GLU A 201 -2.06 24.47 -9.03
C GLU A 201 -0.80 24.29 -8.18
N ILE A 202 -0.34 25.33 -7.49
CA ILE A 202 0.86 25.28 -6.63
C ILE A 202 0.83 24.06 -5.69
N PRO A 203 -0.26 23.76 -4.96
CA PRO A 203 -0.30 22.58 -4.09
C PRO A 203 -0.09 21.24 -4.80
N GLY A 204 -0.36 21.15 -6.11
CA GLY A 204 -0.09 19.96 -6.91
C GLY A 204 1.37 19.83 -7.37
N ILE A 205 2.15 20.91 -7.29
CA ILE A 205 3.52 20.99 -7.80
C ILE A 205 4.54 20.87 -6.68
N VAL A 206 4.37 21.65 -5.61
CA VAL A 206 5.31 21.65 -4.47
C VAL A 206 5.06 20.49 -3.53
N ASP A 207 6.03 20.13 -2.69
CA ASP A 207 5.85 19.14 -1.63
C ASP A 207 5.10 19.74 -0.45
N GLU A 208 5.48 20.95 -0.03
CA GLU A 208 4.93 21.60 1.17
C GLU A 208 4.26 22.95 0.84
N VAL A 209 3.09 23.22 1.43
CA VAL A 209 2.43 24.53 1.42
C VAL A 209 2.24 24.95 2.86
N ILE A 210 2.87 26.05 3.28
CA ILE A 210 2.87 26.51 4.67
C ILE A 210 2.25 27.89 4.74
N SER A 211 1.39 28.12 5.73
CA SER A 211 0.89 29.46 6.05
C SER A 211 1.57 30.02 7.30
N MET A 212 2.36 31.07 7.15
CA MET A 212 3.02 31.80 8.23
C MET A 212 2.10 32.93 8.74
N VAL A 213 1.58 32.77 9.95
CA VAL A 213 0.49 33.62 10.49
C VAL A 213 0.68 33.90 11.98
N GLY A 214 0.04 34.97 12.47
CA GLY A 214 -0.04 35.24 13.91
C GLY A 214 -1.16 34.43 14.55
N ILE A 215 -0.81 33.55 15.49
CA ILE A 215 -1.77 32.76 16.26
C ILE A 215 -1.93 33.38 17.64
N LYS A 216 -3.18 33.73 18.00
CA LYS A 216 -3.51 34.24 19.34
C LYS A 216 -3.35 33.14 20.39
N GLN A 217 -2.57 33.43 21.42
CA GLN A 217 -2.39 32.58 22.59
C GLN A 217 -3.40 32.92 23.70
N GLU A 218 -3.55 32.02 24.67
CA GLU A 218 -4.50 32.17 25.79
C GLU A 218 -4.21 33.41 26.66
N ASN A 219 -2.96 33.87 26.68
CA ASN A 219 -2.54 35.09 27.37
C ASN A 219 -2.83 36.39 26.60
N GLY A 220 -3.48 36.31 25.42
CA GLY A 220 -3.80 37.45 24.57
C GLY A 220 -2.67 37.93 23.66
N THR A 221 -1.48 37.33 23.73
CA THR A 221 -0.36 37.64 22.82
C THR A 221 -0.51 36.88 21.49
N GLU A 222 -0.02 37.47 20.40
CA GLU A 222 0.05 36.78 19.10
C GLU A 222 1.45 36.23 18.88
N LYS A 223 1.53 34.92 18.63
CA LYS A 223 2.76 34.24 18.29
C LYS A 223 2.77 33.88 16.82
N ARG A 224 3.80 34.32 16.11
CA ARG A 224 4.05 33.93 14.73
C ARG A 224 4.31 32.43 14.67
N SER A 225 3.57 31.72 13.82
CA SER A 225 3.64 30.26 13.68
C SER A 225 3.48 29.85 12.22
N PHE A 226 4.00 28.69 11.86
CA PHE A 226 3.71 28.01 10.61
C PHE A 226 2.50 27.09 10.78
N VAL A 227 1.53 27.20 9.89
CA VAL A 227 0.40 26.27 9.77
C VAL A 227 0.70 25.34 8.61
N CYS A 228 0.91 24.07 8.90
CA CYS A 228 1.47 23.10 7.94
C CYS A 228 0.41 22.14 7.36
N GLN A 229 -0.70 21.92 8.07
CA GLN A 229 -1.69 20.90 7.70
C GLN A 229 -2.91 21.48 6.97
N THR A 230 -3.33 20.81 5.89
CA THR A 230 -4.48 21.22 5.06
C THR A 230 -5.77 21.36 5.85
N ILE A 231 -6.01 20.48 6.81
CA ILE A 231 -7.15 20.56 7.71
C ILE A 231 -6.69 21.32 8.96
N ASN A 232 -6.93 22.62 8.99
CA ASN A 232 -6.63 23.47 10.13
C ASN A 232 -7.86 24.30 10.54
N SER A 233 -7.92 24.69 11.82
CA SER A 233 -9.06 25.40 12.41
C SER A 233 -9.24 26.84 11.93
N TRP A 234 -8.28 27.38 11.17
CA TRP A 234 -8.26 28.79 10.76
C TRP A 234 -8.58 29.00 9.28
N GLY A 235 -8.69 27.92 8.49
CA GLY A 235 -8.96 28.00 7.05
C GLY A 235 -7.78 28.54 6.23
N TYR A 236 -6.55 28.43 6.75
CA TYR A 236 -5.35 28.84 6.02
C TYR A 236 -4.96 27.79 4.97
N PRO A 237 -4.47 28.20 3.78
CA PRO A 237 -3.97 27.27 2.78
C PRO A 237 -2.69 26.59 3.29
N ALA A 238 -2.74 25.28 3.45
CA ALA A 238 -1.61 24.50 3.90
C ALA A 238 -1.64 23.07 3.34
N LYS A 239 -0.49 22.42 3.29
CA LYS A 239 -0.31 21.06 2.81
C LYS A 239 1.02 20.53 3.31
N ASP A 240 0.96 19.41 4.02
CA ASP A 240 2.12 18.61 4.36
C ASP A 240 2.07 17.28 3.61
N ARG A 241 3.03 17.08 2.70
CA ARG A 241 3.15 15.83 1.93
C ARG A 241 4.06 14.84 2.64
N SER A 242 5.01 15.33 3.42
CA SER A 242 5.90 14.50 4.23
C SER A 242 5.17 13.77 5.36
N GLY A 243 4.10 14.37 5.88
CA GLY A 243 3.36 13.88 7.06
C GLY A 243 4.16 14.02 8.37
N CYS A 244 5.25 14.78 8.36
CA CYS A 244 6.19 14.91 9.46
C CYS A 244 6.02 16.20 10.26
N LEU A 245 5.23 17.18 9.76
CA LEU A 245 5.07 18.47 10.42
C LEU A 245 3.84 18.49 11.33
N ASP A 246 4.00 19.08 12.52
CA ASP A 246 2.89 19.36 13.40
C ASP A 246 1.95 20.42 12.78
N MET A 247 0.72 20.51 13.29
CA MET A 247 -0.25 21.50 12.80
C MET A 247 0.28 22.93 12.93
N LEU A 248 1.02 23.20 14.02
CA LEU A 248 1.71 24.45 14.26
C LEU A 248 3.19 24.17 14.49
N GLU A 249 4.03 24.81 13.69
CA GLU A 249 5.49 24.78 13.84
C GLU A 249 6.02 26.18 14.17
N GLU A 250 7.21 26.24 14.77
CA GLU A 250 7.93 27.51 14.87
C GLU A 250 8.28 28.01 13.46
N PRO A 251 8.22 29.33 13.22
CA PRO A 251 8.55 29.91 11.93
C PRO A 251 10.09 29.98 11.74
N HIS A 252 10.71 28.80 11.69
CA HIS A 252 12.15 28.57 11.60
C HIS A 252 12.43 27.44 10.61
N LEU A 253 13.37 27.61 9.67
CA LEU A 253 13.62 26.64 8.60
C LEU A 253 14.77 25.66 8.90
N GLU A 254 15.34 25.68 10.11
CA GLU A 254 16.40 24.74 10.56
C GLU A 254 16.02 23.26 10.41
N TYR A 255 14.73 22.93 10.36
CA TYR A 255 14.26 21.55 10.14
C TYR A 255 14.72 20.93 8.81
N LEU A 256 15.12 21.74 7.81
CA LEU A 256 15.65 21.25 6.54
C LEU A 256 17.11 20.75 6.64
N ASP A 257 17.84 21.17 7.68
CA ASP A 257 19.20 20.73 7.99
C ASP A 257 19.27 19.90 9.28
N ASP A 258 18.13 19.68 9.95
CA ASP A 258 18.05 18.90 11.17
C ASP A 258 18.35 17.42 10.88
N GLN A 259 19.57 17.00 11.25
CA GLN A 259 19.99 15.59 11.25
C GLN A 259 19.76 14.92 12.60
N SER A 260 18.99 15.53 13.50
CA SER A 260 18.64 14.90 14.77
C SER A 260 17.99 13.55 14.48
N PRO A 261 18.43 12.49 15.18
CA PRO A 261 17.89 11.16 14.94
C PRO A 261 16.39 11.19 15.26
N THR A 262 15.57 10.71 14.32
CA THR A 262 14.15 10.56 14.58
C THR A 262 13.97 9.72 15.84
N PRO A 263 13.08 10.09 16.78
CA PRO A 263 12.85 9.31 17.97
C PRO A 263 12.59 7.84 17.63
N GLU A 264 13.20 6.96 18.42
CA GLU A 264 12.95 5.52 18.31
C GLU A 264 11.47 5.22 18.46
N ASP A 265 11.01 4.22 17.73
CA ASP A 265 9.67 3.72 17.86
C ASP A 265 9.45 3.16 19.27
N ILE A 266 8.34 3.52 19.90
CA ILE A 266 7.90 2.82 21.10
C ILE A 266 7.51 1.39 20.73
N ILE A 267 6.82 1.23 19.59
CA ILE A 267 6.54 -0.05 18.95
C ILE A 267 6.87 0.03 17.45
N SER A 268 7.84 -0.75 17.01
CA SER A 268 8.25 -0.88 15.60
C SER A 268 7.26 -1.75 14.80
N PRO A 269 7.10 -1.54 13.47
CA PRO A 269 7.68 -0.48 12.64
C PRO A 269 6.77 0.75 12.58
N ARG A 270 6.99 1.74 13.45
CA ARG A 270 6.15 2.95 13.61
C ARG A 270 4.69 2.67 14.02
N ILE A 271 4.38 1.48 14.52
CA ILE A 271 3.05 1.14 15.04
C ILE A 271 2.68 2.08 16.19
N LEU A 272 3.64 2.40 17.05
CA LEU A 272 3.47 3.40 18.11
C LEU A 272 4.72 4.28 18.18
N THR A 273 4.57 5.55 17.84
CA THR A 273 5.63 6.57 18.00
C THR A 273 5.44 7.31 19.31
N LYS A 274 6.49 8.00 19.79
CA LYS A 274 6.39 8.89 20.96
C LYS A 274 5.18 9.84 20.80
N ARG A 275 4.39 10.02 21.87
CA ARG A 275 3.12 10.81 21.86
C ARG A 275 2.01 10.30 20.93
N GLY A 276 2.22 9.16 20.26
CA GLY A 276 1.27 8.61 19.31
C GLY A 276 -0.05 8.18 19.96
N LEU A 277 -1.13 8.29 19.18
CA LEU A 277 -2.44 7.75 19.52
C LEU A 277 -2.74 6.58 18.59
N LEU A 278 -2.97 5.41 19.18
CA LEU A 278 -3.39 4.21 18.48
C LEU A 278 -4.86 3.90 18.76
N VAL A 279 -5.63 3.63 17.71
CA VAL A 279 -7.02 3.19 17.80
C VAL A 279 -7.16 1.76 17.31
N LEU A 280 -7.56 0.85 18.19
CA LEU A 280 -7.93 -0.53 17.87
C LEU A 280 -9.45 -0.64 17.67
N GLY A 281 -9.88 -0.57 16.42
CA GLY A 281 -11.26 -0.70 15.98
C GLY A 281 -11.68 -2.14 15.66
N GLY A 282 -12.99 -2.40 15.74
CA GLY A 282 -13.58 -3.62 15.20
C GLY A 282 -14.99 -3.89 15.71
N PRO A 283 -15.73 -4.82 15.10
CA PRO A 283 -17.09 -5.14 15.51
C PRO A 283 -17.17 -5.61 16.98
N PRO A 284 -18.35 -5.54 17.62
CA PRO A 284 -18.57 -6.16 18.93
C PRO A 284 -18.19 -7.65 18.91
N LYS A 285 -17.62 -8.15 20.01
CA LYS A 285 -17.26 -9.57 20.22
C LYS A 285 -16.19 -10.14 19.27
N ILE A 286 -15.53 -9.32 18.46
CA ILE A 286 -14.48 -9.77 17.53
C ILE A 286 -13.18 -10.23 18.22
N GLY A 287 -12.98 -9.88 19.50
CA GLY A 287 -11.80 -10.26 20.29
C GLY A 287 -10.85 -9.10 20.65
N LYS A 288 -11.23 -7.83 20.44
CA LYS A 288 -10.35 -6.66 20.66
C LYS A 288 -9.68 -6.61 22.03
N SER A 289 -10.45 -6.69 23.11
CA SER A 289 -9.92 -6.60 24.47
C SER A 289 -8.98 -7.77 24.79
N ASP A 290 -9.30 -8.96 24.29
CA ASP A 290 -8.48 -10.16 24.47
C ASP A 290 -7.13 -10.05 23.73
N PHE A 291 -7.18 -9.58 22.49
CA PHE A 291 -6.01 -9.23 21.69
C PHE A 291 -5.18 -8.13 22.36
N LEU A 292 -5.84 -7.06 22.82
CA LEU A 292 -5.17 -5.92 23.47
C LEU A 292 -4.46 -6.38 24.74
N ILE A 293 -5.13 -7.12 25.64
CA ILE A 293 -4.51 -7.61 26.86
C ILE A 293 -3.28 -8.46 26.52
N SER A 294 -3.40 -9.40 25.59
CA SER A 294 -2.27 -10.21 25.13
C SER A 294 -1.10 -9.33 24.69
N TRP A 295 -1.39 -8.31 23.87
CA TRP A 295 -0.39 -7.40 23.35
C TRP A 295 0.24 -6.54 24.45
N LEU A 296 -0.54 -5.98 25.37
CA LEU A 296 -0.04 -5.16 26.48
C LEU A 296 0.91 -5.95 27.38
N VAL A 297 0.64 -7.24 27.63
CA VAL A 297 1.55 -8.08 28.42
C VAL A 297 2.88 -8.28 27.67
N HIS A 298 2.86 -8.51 26.35
CA HIS A 298 4.09 -8.61 25.55
C HIS A 298 4.86 -7.27 25.52
N MET A 299 4.16 -6.15 25.34
CA MET A 299 4.73 -4.80 25.40
C MET A 299 5.40 -4.53 26.75
N ALA A 300 4.73 -4.89 27.85
CA ALA A 300 5.24 -4.72 29.21
C ALA A 300 6.46 -5.61 29.51
N ALA A 301 6.55 -6.76 28.85
CA ALA A 301 7.70 -7.66 28.90
C ALA A 301 8.84 -7.28 27.94
N GLY A 302 8.61 -6.36 26.99
CA GLY A 302 9.59 -6.02 25.96
C GLY A 302 9.74 -7.09 24.87
N VAL A 303 8.70 -7.91 24.65
CA VAL A 303 8.71 -9.04 23.71
C VAL A 303 7.88 -8.68 22.47
N SER A 304 8.33 -9.11 21.29
CA SER A 304 7.60 -8.90 20.03
C SER A 304 6.27 -9.68 20.03
N PHE A 305 5.21 -9.06 19.52
CA PHE A 305 3.90 -9.66 19.36
C PHE A 305 3.41 -9.48 17.94
N LEU A 306 3.29 -10.58 17.18
CA LEU A 306 2.86 -10.58 15.78
C LEU A 306 3.69 -9.62 14.89
N GLY A 307 5.00 -9.53 15.15
CA GLY A 307 5.92 -8.64 14.44
C GLY A 307 5.92 -7.18 14.90
N MET A 308 5.05 -6.82 15.83
CA MET A 308 5.05 -5.51 16.48
C MET A 308 5.99 -5.56 17.68
N THR A 309 7.08 -4.80 17.63
CA THR A 309 8.22 -5.00 18.53
C THR A 309 8.46 -3.78 19.40
N PRO A 310 8.36 -3.89 20.74
CA PRO A 310 8.73 -2.82 21.64
C PRO A 310 10.24 -2.60 21.67
N ASN A 311 10.68 -1.35 21.78
CA ASN A 311 12.12 -1.03 21.88
C ASN A 311 12.72 -1.36 23.26
N ARG A 312 11.87 -1.53 24.29
CA ARG A 312 12.22 -1.95 25.66
C ARG A 312 10.97 -2.45 26.38
N PRO A 313 11.09 -3.10 27.56
CA PRO A 313 9.95 -3.31 28.44
C PRO A 313 9.25 -1.98 28.78
N LEU A 314 7.96 -1.89 28.46
CA LEU A 314 7.18 -0.64 28.57
C LEU A 314 6.36 -0.59 29.85
N LYS A 315 6.28 0.58 30.47
CA LYS A 315 5.41 0.85 31.61
C LYS A 315 4.00 1.22 31.12
N ILE A 316 3.00 0.43 31.48
CA ILE A 316 1.66 0.51 30.91
C ILE A 316 0.62 0.65 32.01
N PHE A 317 -0.23 1.66 31.88
CA PHE A 317 -1.42 1.81 32.70
C PHE A 317 -2.67 1.51 31.86
N TYR A 318 -3.35 0.42 32.18
CA TYR A 318 -4.51 -0.09 31.45
C TYR A 318 -5.81 0.13 32.23
N MET A 319 -6.65 1.01 31.68
CA MET A 319 -7.97 1.36 32.21
C MET A 319 -9.07 0.59 31.49
N GLN A 320 -9.63 -0.40 32.18
CA GLN A 320 -10.76 -1.22 31.72
C GLN A 320 -12.08 -0.62 32.25
N THR A 321 -13.09 -0.46 31.39
CA THR A 321 -14.35 0.26 31.73
C THR A 321 -15.64 -0.54 31.55
N GLU A 322 -15.58 -1.71 30.92
CA GLU A 322 -16.71 -2.57 30.56
C GLU A 322 -16.91 -3.77 31.51
N ILE A 323 -15.82 -4.43 31.95
CA ILE A 323 -15.87 -5.78 32.55
C ILE A 323 -15.52 -5.76 34.05
N GLU A 324 -16.34 -6.44 34.85
CA GLU A 324 -16.12 -6.62 36.30
C GLU A 324 -14.87 -7.46 36.62
N TYR A 325 -14.34 -7.30 37.83
CA TYR A 325 -13.07 -7.90 38.25
C TYR A 325 -13.03 -9.43 38.07
N GLU A 326 -14.09 -10.15 38.44
CA GLU A 326 -14.16 -11.61 38.39
C GLU A 326 -14.00 -12.13 36.95
N TYR A 327 -14.65 -11.47 35.98
CA TYR A 327 -14.59 -11.85 34.57
C TYR A 327 -13.27 -11.42 33.90
N MET A 328 -12.67 -10.31 34.36
CA MET A 328 -11.33 -9.93 33.91
C MET A 328 -10.30 -10.98 34.35
N LYS A 329 -10.39 -11.43 35.60
CA LYS A 329 -9.55 -12.52 36.11
C LYS A 329 -9.73 -13.80 35.29
N GLU A 330 -10.96 -14.19 35.00
CA GLU A 330 -11.25 -15.36 34.16
C GLU A 330 -10.62 -15.20 32.75
N ARG A 331 -10.78 -14.04 32.12
CA ARG A 331 -10.19 -13.75 30.80
C ARG A 331 -8.67 -13.87 30.81
N LEU A 332 -8.01 -13.31 31.83
CA LEU A 332 -6.55 -13.41 31.97
C LEU A 332 -6.08 -14.87 32.11
N GLN A 333 -6.83 -15.71 32.84
CA GLN A 333 -6.54 -17.13 32.97
C GLN A 333 -6.70 -17.89 31.64
N GLN A 334 -7.63 -17.48 30.77
CA GLN A 334 -7.87 -18.11 29.47
C GLN A 334 -6.83 -17.76 28.39
N LEU A 335 -6.02 -16.70 28.58
CA LEU A 335 -5.03 -16.25 27.58
C LEU A 335 -3.80 -17.19 27.45
N GLN A 336 -3.66 -18.19 28.32
CA GLN A 336 -2.54 -19.15 28.33
C GLN A 336 -1.16 -18.50 28.09
N LEU A 337 -0.93 -17.34 28.71
CA LEU A 337 0.31 -16.58 28.58
C LEU A 337 1.49 -17.35 29.19
N ASP A 338 2.69 -17.12 28.68
CA ASP A 338 3.91 -17.69 29.23
C ASP A 338 4.17 -17.12 30.64
N GLU A 339 4.46 -17.98 31.62
CA GLU A 339 4.70 -17.57 33.01
C GLU A 339 5.89 -16.62 33.14
N GLU A 340 6.95 -16.80 32.35
CA GLU A 340 8.11 -15.91 32.36
C GLU A 340 7.72 -14.52 31.87
N LEU A 341 6.93 -14.46 30.80
CA LEU A 341 6.44 -13.22 30.21
C LEU A 341 5.52 -12.48 31.20
N VAL A 342 4.62 -13.20 31.87
CA VAL A 342 3.72 -12.64 32.90
C VAL A 342 4.53 -12.09 34.08
N ASN A 343 5.57 -12.79 34.53
CA ASN A 343 6.40 -12.34 35.65
C ASN A 343 7.15 -11.04 35.34
N ILE A 344 7.66 -10.86 34.12
CA ILE A 344 8.28 -9.61 33.70
C ILE A 344 7.21 -8.50 33.60
N ALA A 345 6.08 -8.80 32.95
CA ALA A 345 5.00 -7.84 32.75
C ALA A 345 4.37 -7.35 34.07
N ALA A 346 4.32 -8.17 35.11
CA ALA A 346 3.69 -7.83 36.40
C ALA A 346 4.31 -6.60 37.10
N ASN A 347 5.57 -6.27 36.79
CA ASN A 347 6.23 -5.08 37.32
C ASN A 347 5.96 -3.81 36.50
N ASN A 348 5.53 -3.99 35.25
CA ASN A 348 5.43 -2.92 34.25
C ASN A 348 3.99 -2.66 33.78
N LEU A 349 3.03 -3.53 34.09
CA LEU A 349 1.63 -3.43 33.68
C LEU A 349 0.73 -3.28 34.90
N ILE A 350 -0.06 -2.20 34.92
CA ILE A 350 -1.13 -1.99 35.90
C ILE A 350 -2.46 -2.12 35.15
N ILE A 351 -3.34 -2.98 35.65
CA ILE A 351 -4.70 -3.15 35.12
C ILE A 351 -5.66 -2.67 36.20
N THR A 352 -6.50 -1.69 35.89
CA THR A 352 -7.54 -1.26 36.82
C THR A 352 -8.68 -2.28 36.88
N PRO A 353 -9.40 -2.40 38.01
CA PRO A 353 -10.76 -2.93 37.97
C PRO A 353 -11.64 -2.04 37.07
N LYS A 354 -12.91 -2.42 36.87
CA LYS A 354 -13.85 -1.60 36.11
C LYS A 354 -13.93 -0.18 36.67
N VAL A 355 -13.48 0.80 35.89
CA VAL A 355 -13.55 2.21 36.26
C VAL A 355 -14.71 2.91 35.54
N HIS A 356 -15.35 3.84 36.25
CA HIS A 356 -16.37 4.73 35.71
C HIS A 356 -15.76 6.13 35.72
N LEU A 357 -15.25 6.58 34.57
CA LEU A 357 -14.49 7.84 34.47
C LEU A 357 -15.23 8.84 33.58
N SER A 358 -15.33 10.07 34.07
CA SER A 358 -15.75 11.25 33.31
C SER A 358 -14.56 12.10 32.84
N PHE A 359 -13.37 11.82 33.38
CA PHE A 359 -12.11 12.57 33.21
C PHE A 359 -12.28 14.06 33.53
N ASN A 360 -13.02 14.36 34.60
CA ASN A 360 -13.00 15.69 35.19
C ASN A 360 -11.63 16.00 35.82
N HIS A 361 -11.44 17.25 36.25
CA HIS A 361 -10.14 17.71 36.76
C HIS A 361 -9.66 16.93 37.99
N ASP A 362 -10.58 16.54 38.88
CA ASP A 362 -10.25 15.84 40.12
C ASP A 362 -9.89 14.37 39.83
N GLU A 363 -10.65 13.68 38.97
CA GLU A 363 -10.36 12.32 38.53
C GLU A 363 -9.01 12.21 37.81
N ILE A 364 -8.69 13.16 36.93
CA ILE A 364 -7.37 13.20 36.26
C ILE A 364 -6.26 13.37 37.30
N SER A 365 -6.48 14.20 38.32
CA SER A 365 -5.51 14.43 39.40
C SER A 365 -5.32 13.18 40.26
N GLU A 366 -6.39 12.45 40.56
CA GLU A 366 -6.33 11.18 41.29
C GLU A 366 -5.58 10.10 40.48
N ILE A 367 -5.92 9.94 39.19
CA ILE A 367 -5.21 9.00 38.29
C ILE A 367 -3.72 9.34 38.25
N LYS A 368 -3.38 10.63 38.16
CA LYS A 368 -1.99 11.08 38.15
C LYS A 368 -1.25 10.65 39.41
N GLU A 369 -1.82 10.84 40.60
CA GLU A 369 -1.16 10.44 41.85
C GLU A 369 -1.06 8.91 41.98
N ILE A 370 -2.12 8.14 41.68
CA ILE A 370 -2.09 6.66 41.68
C ILE A 370 -0.98 6.14 40.76
N VAL A 371 -0.91 6.68 39.55
CA VAL A 371 0.07 6.27 38.56
C VAL A 371 1.48 6.62 39.04
N LYS A 372 1.68 7.84 39.54
CA LYS A 372 2.97 8.34 40.02
C LYS A 372 3.53 7.53 41.20
N GLU A 373 2.67 7.00 42.07
CA GLU A 373 3.08 6.10 43.18
C GLU A 373 3.69 4.78 42.67
N ARG A 374 3.24 4.27 41.52
CA ARG A 374 3.71 2.99 40.97
C ARG A 374 4.80 3.18 39.93
N PHE A 375 4.52 3.91 38.86
CA PHE A 375 5.49 4.32 37.84
C PHE A 375 4.92 5.38 36.89
N LYS A 376 5.80 6.19 36.29
CA LYS A 376 5.44 7.04 35.14
C LYS A 376 5.24 6.17 33.88
N PRO A 377 4.04 6.12 33.26
CA PRO A 377 3.71 5.18 32.20
C PRO A 377 4.21 5.71 30.85
N ASP A 378 4.69 4.79 30.02
CA ASP A 378 4.98 5.01 28.61
C ASP A 378 3.71 4.91 27.76
N VAL A 379 2.73 4.10 28.19
CA VAL A 379 1.48 3.85 27.48
C VAL A 379 0.28 3.95 28.43
N LEU A 380 -0.73 4.71 28.02
CA LEU A 380 -2.06 4.75 28.62
C LEU A 380 -3.02 3.97 27.72
N ALA A 381 -3.45 2.80 28.15
CA ALA A 381 -4.41 1.98 27.40
C ALA A 381 -5.82 2.12 27.99
N ILE A 382 -6.82 2.33 27.14
CA ILE A 382 -8.22 2.52 27.54
C ILE A 382 -9.10 1.59 26.72
N ASP A 383 -9.93 0.79 27.40
CA ASP A 383 -10.80 -0.20 26.77
C ASP A 383 -12.20 -0.27 27.41
N PRO A 384 -13.29 0.06 26.68
CA PRO A 384 -13.36 0.84 25.43
C PRO A 384 -13.55 2.35 25.63
N LEU A 385 -13.23 3.12 24.57
CA LEU A 385 -13.46 4.58 24.49
C LEU A 385 -14.91 4.95 24.79
N ARG A 386 -15.86 4.15 24.30
CA ARG A 386 -17.30 4.46 24.38
C ARG A 386 -17.80 4.74 25.79
N ASN A 387 -17.23 4.08 26.81
CA ASN A 387 -17.70 4.20 28.19
C ASN A 387 -17.12 5.42 28.92
N ILE A 388 -16.07 6.02 28.38
CA ILE A 388 -15.48 7.26 28.89
C ILE A 388 -15.90 8.49 28.09
N PHE A 389 -16.66 8.27 27.01
CA PHE A 389 -17.21 9.33 26.20
C PHE A 389 -18.38 9.98 26.94
N SER A 390 -18.18 11.20 27.43
CA SER A 390 -19.25 11.94 28.12
C SER A 390 -20.37 12.31 27.14
N SER A 391 -21.62 12.04 27.55
CA SER A 391 -22.81 12.46 26.82
C SER A 391 -22.97 13.98 26.73
N GLU A 392 -22.24 14.74 27.56
CA GLU A 392 -22.19 16.22 27.50
C GLU A 392 -21.64 16.72 26.16
N TYR A 393 -20.78 15.93 25.50
CA TYR A 393 -20.25 16.26 24.18
C TYR A 393 -21.23 15.93 23.04
N GLY A 394 -22.27 15.16 23.32
CA GLY A 394 -23.24 14.67 22.33
C GLY A 394 -23.10 13.18 22.06
N ASN A 395 -23.29 12.78 20.81
CA ASN A 395 -23.20 11.38 20.39
C ASN A 395 -21.77 11.06 19.94
N GLU A 396 -21.22 9.92 20.34
CA GLU A 396 -19.92 9.40 19.88
C GLU A 396 -19.81 9.33 18.33
N ASN A 397 -20.95 9.20 17.65
CA ASN A 397 -21.02 9.21 16.18
C ASN A 397 -20.92 10.61 15.56
N ASP A 398 -20.99 11.67 16.37
CA ASP A 398 -20.80 13.05 15.94
C ASP A 398 -19.30 13.36 15.89
N ASN A 399 -18.85 13.74 14.70
CA ASN A 399 -17.47 14.09 14.44
C ASN A 399 -16.98 15.25 15.33
N SER A 400 -17.80 16.26 15.59
CA SER A 400 -17.42 17.44 16.38
C SER A 400 -17.28 17.07 17.86
N ALA A 401 -18.20 16.25 18.36
CA ALA A 401 -18.17 15.72 19.73
C ALA A 401 -16.95 14.84 19.97
N MET A 402 -16.66 13.93 19.03
CA MET A 402 -15.48 13.07 19.04
C MET A 402 -14.19 13.88 19.06
N LEU A 403 -14.08 14.90 18.20
CA LEU A 403 -12.91 15.77 18.16
C LEU A 403 -12.70 16.50 19.49
N PHE A 404 -13.76 17.05 20.07
CA PHE A 404 -13.67 17.76 21.35
C PHE A 404 -13.20 16.83 22.48
N PHE A 405 -13.76 15.63 22.57
CA PHE A 405 -13.35 14.62 23.55
C PHE A 405 -11.86 14.26 23.40
N LEU A 406 -11.40 13.97 22.18
CA LEU A 406 -10.00 13.63 21.92
C LEU A 406 -9.05 14.77 22.33
N GLN A 407 -9.38 16.02 21.97
CA GLN A 407 -8.52 17.18 22.26
C GLN A 407 -8.57 17.65 23.73
N LYS A 408 -9.76 17.69 24.32
CA LYS A 408 -10.00 18.35 25.62
C LYS A 408 -9.97 17.39 26.80
N THR A 409 -10.13 16.09 26.55
CA THR A 409 -10.11 15.06 27.59
C THR A 409 -8.82 14.26 27.54
N LEU A 410 -8.55 13.55 26.43
CA LEU A 410 -7.40 12.64 26.37
C LEU A 410 -6.05 13.38 26.45
N GLU A 411 -5.94 14.54 25.82
CA GLU A 411 -4.67 15.30 25.91
C GLU A 411 -4.43 15.95 27.24
N LYS A 412 -5.49 16.30 27.99
CA LYS A 412 -5.34 16.71 29.38
C LYS A 412 -4.85 15.56 30.24
N LEU A 413 -5.40 14.36 30.06
CA LEU A 413 -4.96 13.16 30.75
C LEU A 413 -3.48 12.87 30.44
N ARG A 414 -3.09 12.83 29.16
CA ARG A 414 -1.69 12.63 28.75
C ARG A 414 -0.78 13.68 29.37
N SER A 415 -1.13 14.96 29.23
CA SER A 415 -0.33 16.07 29.76
C SER A 415 -0.16 15.97 31.29
N ALA A 416 -1.22 15.60 32.02
CA ALA A 416 -1.18 15.47 33.47
C ALA A 416 -0.33 14.28 33.94
N VAL A 417 -0.42 13.13 33.26
CA VAL A 417 0.24 11.87 33.66
C VAL A 417 1.66 11.78 33.09
N ASN A 418 1.81 11.87 31.78
CA ASN A 418 3.09 11.91 31.08
C ASN A 418 2.91 12.51 29.67
N PRO A 419 3.39 13.73 29.41
CA PRO A 419 3.25 14.40 28.11
C PRO A 419 3.83 13.63 26.93
N ASP A 420 4.77 12.72 27.19
CA ASP A 420 5.43 11.91 26.18
C ASP A 420 4.81 10.51 25.99
N ALA A 421 3.82 10.15 26.81
CA ALA A 421 3.16 8.85 26.75
C ALA A 421 2.33 8.69 25.48
N CYS A 422 2.26 7.45 25.02
CA CYS A 422 1.36 7.04 23.96
C CYS A 422 -0.01 6.69 24.54
N ILE A 423 -1.06 6.85 23.75
CA ILE A 423 -2.41 6.42 24.11
C ILE A 423 -2.84 5.27 23.20
N VAL A 424 -3.41 4.21 23.77
CA VAL A 424 -4.06 3.12 23.03
C VAL A 424 -5.54 3.09 23.41
N LEU A 425 -6.42 3.24 22.42
CA LEU A 425 -7.88 3.22 22.62
C LEU A 425 -8.47 2.04 21.87
N THR A 426 -9.34 1.27 22.52
CA THR A 426 -10.22 0.37 21.76
C THR A 426 -11.52 1.08 21.40
N HIS A 427 -12.04 0.75 20.21
CA HIS A 427 -13.24 1.36 19.70
C HIS A 427 -14.10 0.37 18.92
N HIS A 428 -15.41 0.62 18.88
CA HIS A 428 -16.33 -0.16 18.09
C HIS A 428 -16.44 0.39 16.66
N THR A 429 -16.59 -0.52 15.71
CA THR A 429 -17.05 -0.15 14.37
C THR A 429 -18.56 -0.25 14.27
N LYS A 430 -19.16 0.57 13.42
CA LYS A 430 -20.54 0.43 12.95
C LYS A 430 -20.68 -0.92 12.21
N LYS A 431 -21.92 -1.43 12.14
CA LYS A 431 -22.24 -2.57 11.28
C LYS A 431 -22.06 -2.13 9.82
N LEU A 432 -20.98 -2.56 9.19
CA LEU A 432 -20.70 -2.33 7.78
C LEU A 432 -20.97 -3.59 6.95
N SER A 433 -21.24 -3.41 5.67
CA SER A 433 -21.28 -4.52 4.71
C SER A 433 -19.86 -5.06 4.50
N LYS A 434 -19.76 -6.36 4.19
CA LYS A 434 -18.49 -7.06 3.92
C LYS A 434 -17.63 -6.33 2.88
N LYS A 435 -18.28 -5.82 1.82
CA LYS A 435 -17.66 -5.03 0.75
C LYS A 435 -17.05 -3.71 1.24
N MET A 436 -17.69 -2.99 2.16
CA MET A 436 -17.16 -1.74 2.71
C MET A 436 -15.96 -1.97 3.64
N LEU A 437 -15.92 -3.11 4.35
CA LEU A 437 -14.76 -3.49 5.16
C LEU A 437 -13.53 -3.85 4.32
N GLU A 438 -13.75 -4.38 3.11
CA GLU A 438 -12.66 -4.69 2.16
C GLU A 438 -12.11 -3.44 1.46
N GLU A 439 -12.97 -2.47 1.11
CA GLU A 439 -12.57 -1.25 0.41
C GLU A 439 -11.90 -0.23 1.34
N ASP A 440 -12.50 0.05 2.50
CA ASP A 440 -11.96 1.01 3.48
C ASP A 440 -12.46 0.72 4.92
N PRO A 441 -11.82 -0.22 5.65
CA PRO A 441 -12.30 -0.72 6.93
C PRO A 441 -12.36 0.36 8.02
N PHE A 442 -11.53 1.38 7.92
CA PHE A 442 -11.46 2.46 8.90
C PHE A 442 -12.65 3.43 8.80
N GLN A 443 -13.48 3.40 7.74
CA GLN A 443 -14.72 4.19 7.67
C GLN A 443 -15.76 3.61 8.62
N GLY A 444 -15.57 2.35 9.00
CA GLY A 444 -16.40 1.66 9.96
C GLY A 444 -16.26 2.20 11.37
N LEU A 445 -15.18 2.89 11.70
CA LEU A 445 -15.01 3.48 13.03
C LEU A 445 -16.14 4.48 13.31
N SER A 446 -16.80 4.36 14.47
CA SER A 446 -17.79 5.37 14.87
C SER A 446 -17.09 6.72 15.04
N GLY A 447 -17.55 7.77 14.35
CA GLY A 447 -16.86 9.06 14.32
C GLY A 447 -15.59 9.09 13.45
N ALA A 448 -15.45 8.17 12.47
CA ALA A 448 -14.26 8.04 11.61
C ALA A 448 -13.75 9.37 11.04
N GLY A 449 -14.65 10.26 10.60
CA GLY A 449 -14.28 11.54 10.00
C GLY A 449 -13.38 12.41 10.89
N SER A 450 -13.55 12.36 12.22
CA SER A 450 -12.68 13.06 13.17
C SER A 450 -11.61 12.17 13.76
N LEU A 451 -11.94 10.91 14.05
CA LEU A 451 -11.02 9.98 14.72
C LEU A 451 -9.79 9.69 13.86
N ARG A 452 -10.00 9.48 12.54
CA ARG A 452 -8.90 9.33 11.58
C ARG A 452 -8.04 10.56 11.45
N GLY A 453 -8.61 11.73 11.71
CA GLY A 453 -7.93 13.02 11.76
C GLY A 453 -6.89 13.13 12.88
N PHE A 454 -7.03 12.31 13.93
CA PHE A 454 -6.37 12.51 15.22
C PHE A 454 -5.45 11.35 15.64
N TYR A 455 -5.78 10.09 15.30
CA TYR A 455 -4.86 8.99 15.60
C TYR A 455 -3.60 9.06 14.72
N SER A 456 -2.46 8.62 15.27
CA SER A 456 -1.24 8.37 14.49
C SER A 456 -1.27 6.98 13.83
N THR A 457 -1.97 6.03 14.48
CA THR A 457 -2.11 4.65 13.99
C THR A 457 -3.54 4.15 14.18
N GLY A 458 -4.18 3.75 13.09
CA GLY A 458 -5.41 2.97 13.09
C GLY A 458 -5.09 1.49 12.94
N MET A 459 -5.68 0.65 13.79
CA MET A 459 -5.73 -0.80 13.63
C MET A 459 -7.20 -1.24 13.62
N VAL A 460 -7.66 -1.90 12.56
CA VAL A 460 -9.03 -2.42 12.49
C VAL A 460 -9.02 -3.93 12.33
N MET A 461 -9.72 -4.62 13.22
CA MET A 461 -9.87 -6.07 13.25
C MET A 461 -11.29 -6.49 12.82
N PHE A 462 -11.38 -7.39 11.84
CA PHE A 462 -12.65 -7.97 11.38
C PHE A 462 -12.49 -9.43 10.95
N ALA A 463 -13.60 -10.15 10.86
CA ALA A 463 -13.63 -11.54 10.38
C ALA A 463 -13.86 -11.55 8.86
N GLN A 464 -13.14 -12.42 8.13
CA GLN A 464 -13.37 -12.60 6.69
C GLN A 464 -14.60 -13.45 6.40
N ASP A 465 -15.02 -14.30 7.34
CA ASP A 465 -16.24 -15.09 7.24
C ASP A 465 -16.86 -15.28 8.61
N ASP A 466 -18.18 -15.37 8.69
CA ASP A 466 -18.92 -15.52 9.95
C ASP A 466 -18.66 -16.89 10.60
N GLU A 467 -18.29 -17.90 9.79
CA GLU A 467 -17.93 -19.24 10.25
C GLU A 467 -16.44 -19.40 10.58
N SER A 468 -15.57 -18.48 10.15
CA SER A 468 -14.13 -18.57 10.37
C SER A 468 -13.73 -18.02 11.74
N THR A 469 -12.74 -18.64 12.39
CA THR A 469 -12.08 -18.13 13.61
C THR A 469 -11.03 -17.06 13.29
N VAL A 470 -10.49 -17.09 12.07
CA VAL A 470 -9.45 -16.18 11.59
C VAL A 470 -9.97 -14.75 11.50
N ARG A 471 -9.11 -13.80 11.89
CA ARG A 471 -9.35 -12.36 11.89
C ARG A 471 -8.30 -11.69 11.03
N GLN A 472 -8.72 -10.70 10.26
CA GLN A 472 -7.81 -9.82 9.54
C GLN A 472 -7.63 -8.53 10.35
N ILE A 473 -6.37 -8.13 10.54
CA ILE A 473 -5.99 -6.84 11.12
C ILE A 473 -5.41 -5.98 10.00
N VAL A 474 -6.01 -4.82 9.79
CA VAL A 474 -5.55 -3.82 8.81
C VAL A 474 -4.98 -2.62 9.56
N PHE A 475 -3.91 -2.04 9.01
CA PHE A 475 -3.16 -0.94 9.60
C PHE A 475 -3.25 0.31 8.73
N GLU A 476 -3.41 1.47 9.36
CA GLU A 476 -3.29 2.81 8.75
C GLU A 476 -2.34 3.64 9.61
N LEU A 477 -1.14 3.91 9.12
CA LEU A 477 -0.11 4.68 9.83
C LEU A 477 0.02 6.05 9.20
N ARG A 478 0.18 7.08 10.03
CA ARG A 478 0.54 8.43 9.59
C ARG A 478 2.04 8.67 9.54
N ASN A 479 2.76 8.12 10.51
CA ASN A 479 4.17 8.44 10.76
C ASN A 479 5.12 7.35 10.22
N GLY A 480 4.64 6.42 9.38
CA GLY A 480 5.41 5.26 8.95
C GLY A 480 4.95 4.68 7.62
N GLU A 481 5.77 3.80 7.04
CA GLU A 481 5.42 3.07 5.82
C GLU A 481 4.20 2.17 6.04
N ARG A 482 3.51 1.83 4.95
CA ARG A 482 2.35 0.95 4.99
C ARG A 482 2.72 -0.42 5.55
N VAL A 483 2.11 -0.78 6.68
CA VAL A 483 2.23 -2.12 7.27
C VAL A 483 1.26 -3.07 6.57
N ALA A 484 1.74 -4.26 6.22
CA ALA A 484 0.91 -5.28 5.61
C ALA A 484 -0.19 -5.75 6.57
N SER A 485 -1.40 -5.99 6.05
CA SER A 485 -2.47 -6.58 6.82
C SER A 485 -2.08 -7.97 7.32
N LYS A 486 -2.48 -8.30 8.55
CA LYS A 486 -2.15 -9.57 9.19
C LYS A 486 -3.39 -10.44 9.28
N LEU A 487 -3.26 -11.72 8.96
CA LEU A 487 -4.26 -12.72 9.30
C LEU A 487 -3.83 -13.32 10.64
N VAL A 488 -4.74 -13.35 11.60
CA VAL A 488 -4.46 -13.83 12.95
C VAL A 488 -5.58 -14.75 13.41
N ASP A 489 -5.23 -15.79 14.16
CA ASP A 489 -6.20 -16.65 14.81
C ASP A 489 -5.80 -16.91 16.26
N LYS A 490 -6.77 -17.25 17.09
CA LYS A 490 -6.56 -17.59 18.49
C LYS A 490 -6.53 -19.10 18.65
N ILE A 491 -5.34 -19.68 18.56
CA ILE A 491 -5.12 -21.12 18.64
C ILE A 491 -4.61 -21.46 20.04
N ASN A 492 -5.32 -22.36 20.74
CA ASN A 492 -5.00 -22.79 22.11
C ASN A 492 -4.83 -21.60 23.07
N GLY A 493 -5.77 -20.64 23.05
CA GLY A 493 -5.72 -19.47 23.93
C GLY A 493 -4.74 -18.37 23.50
N ARG A 494 -3.87 -18.61 22.49
CA ARG A 494 -2.82 -17.68 22.06
C ARG A 494 -3.10 -17.11 20.68
N TRP A 495 -2.94 -15.80 20.53
CA TRP A 495 -2.96 -15.14 19.22
C TRP A 495 -1.71 -15.48 18.43
N LYS A 496 -1.91 -15.98 17.22
CA LYS A 496 -0.84 -16.29 16.27
C LYS A 496 -1.18 -15.70 14.92
N GLU A 497 -0.14 -15.37 14.16
CA GLU A 497 -0.31 -15.00 12.76
C GLU A 497 -0.65 -16.28 11.99
N ASP A 498 -1.77 -16.26 11.28
CA ASP A 498 -2.23 -17.36 10.45
C ASP A 498 -1.44 -17.32 9.14
N ASN A 499 -0.18 -17.75 9.22
CA ASN A 499 0.72 -17.82 8.09
C ASN A 499 0.52 -19.11 7.30
N VAL A 500 -0.74 -19.38 6.90
CA VAL A 500 -1.12 -20.54 6.10
C VAL A 500 -0.14 -20.72 4.92
N LEU A 501 0.26 -19.62 4.25
CA LEU A 501 1.20 -19.68 3.13
C LEU A 501 2.67 -19.95 3.53
N SER A 502 3.17 -19.47 4.67
CA SER A 502 4.57 -19.75 5.06
C SER A 502 4.73 -21.15 5.63
N ASP A 503 3.75 -21.63 6.39
CA ASP A 503 3.74 -23.00 6.91
C ASP A 503 3.59 -24.02 5.77
N PHE A 504 2.81 -23.70 4.73
CA PHE A 504 2.77 -24.51 3.48
C PHE A 504 4.08 -24.50 2.67
N LEU A 505 4.97 -23.53 2.87
CA LEU A 505 6.23 -23.36 2.12
C LEU A 505 7.50 -23.69 2.90
N THR A 506 7.43 -23.94 4.21
CA THR A 506 8.61 -24.13 5.05
C THR A 506 8.63 -25.45 5.84
N ASP A 507 7.48 -26.11 6.05
CA ASP A 507 7.42 -27.47 6.60
C ASP A 507 6.84 -28.48 5.58
N PHE A 508 7.72 -29.08 4.79
CA PHE A 508 7.36 -30.14 3.83
C PHE A 508 7.35 -31.55 4.44
N ASN A 509 7.59 -31.72 5.74
CA ASN A 509 7.64 -33.05 6.35
C ASN A 509 6.24 -33.71 6.41
N THR A 510 5.19 -32.90 6.31
CA THR A 510 3.79 -33.37 6.20
C THR A 510 3.24 -33.31 4.77
N ALA A 511 4.02 -32.79 3.82
CA ALA A 511 3.65 -32.72 2.42
C ALA A 511 3.66 -34.13 1.81
N LYS A 512 2.49 -34.64 1.43
CA LYS A 512 2.38 -35.90 0.70
C LYS A 512 3.07 -35.73 -0.66
N SER A 513 4.08 -36.57 -0.92
CA SER A 513 4.69 -36.71 -2.25
C SER A 513 3.61 -36.84 -3.32
N GLN A 514 3.45 -35.82 -4.17
CA GLN A 514 2.58 -35.93 -5.33
C GLN A 514 3.24 -36.85 -6.36
N SER A 515 2.99 -38.14 -6.23
CA SER A 515 3.02 -39.04 -7.38
C SER A 515 2.00 -38.51 -8.39
N ASN A 516 2.47 -37.94 -9.50
CA ASN A 516 1.63 -37.48 -10.62
C ASN A 516 0.98 -38.65 -11.41
N LEU A 517 1.19 -39.89 -10.96
CA LEU A 517 0.70 -41.09 -11.60
C LEU A 517 -0.66 -41.50 -11.03
N ILE A 518 -1.58 -41.80 -11.94
CA ILE A 518 -2.82 -42.51 -11.61
C ILE A 518 -2.40 -43.91 -11.10
N PRO A 519 -2.84 -44.34 -9.90
CA PRO A 519 -2.45 -45.63 -9.33
C PRO A 519 -2.77 -46.80 -10.26
N LYS A 520 -1.86 -47.78 -10.32
CA LYS A 520 -2.04 -49.01 -11.12
C LYS A 520 -3.33 -49.73 -10.72
N GLY A 521 -4.13 -50.10 -11.71
CA GLY A 521 -5.42 -50.80 -11.53
C GLY A 521 -6.63 -49.87 -11.45
N THR A 522 -6.44 -48.55 -11.37
CA THR A 522 -7.55 -47.57 -11.37
C THR A 522 -8.32 -47.63 -12.69
N THR A 523 -9.64 -47.82 -12.62
CA THR A 523 -10.54 -47.72 -13.78
C THR A 523 -10.90 -46.26 -14.02
N VAL A 524 -10.70 -45.78 -15.25
CA VAL A 524 -11.01 -44.41 -15.70
C VAL A 524 -11.79 -44.43 -17.00
N LYS A 525 -12.65 -43.42 -17.21
CA LYS A 525 -13.25 -43.13 -18.52
C LYS A 525 -12.32 -42.19 -19.27
N VAL A 526 -11.96 -42.56 -20.49
CA VAL A 526 -11.02 -41.80 -21.32
C VAL A 526 -11.59 -41.52 -22.69
N LYS A 527 -11.19 -40.38 -23.25
CA LYS A 527 -11.40 -40.01 -24.65
C LYS A 527 -10.10 -40.14 -25.41
N MET A 528 -10.12 -40.88 -26.52
CA MET A 528 -8.94 -41.12 -27.35
C MET A 528 -8.77 -40.05 -28.42
N THR A 529 -7.52 -39.65 -28.63
CA THR A 529 -7.08 -38.85 -29.77
C THR A 529 -5.80 -39.47 -30.33
N ILE A 530 -5.73 -39.64 -31.64
CA ILE A 530 -4.53 -40.08 -32.35
C ILE A 530 -3.81 -38.87 -32.96
N LYS A 531 -2.48 -38.85 -32.83
CA LYS A 531 -1.63 -37.82 -33.44
C LYS A 531 -1.19 -38.26 -34.85
N PRO A 532 -1.22 -37.37 -35.85
CA PRO A 532 -0.70 -37.67 -37.19
C PRO A 532 0.78 -38.05 -37.12
N GLY A 533 1.15 -39.14 -37.80
CA GLY A 533 2.53 -39.66 -37.81
C GLY A 533 3.27 -39.49 -39.13
N GLY A 534 2.59 -39.02 -40.18
CA GLY A 534 3.19 -38.71 -41.49
C GLY A 534 3.44 -39.90 -42.41
N TYR A 535 3.32 -41.14 -41.93
CA TYR A 535 3.30 -42.35 -42.76
C TYR A 535 1.86 -42.79 -42.98
N GLU A 536 1.40 -42.82 -44.24
CA GLU A 536 -0.02 -43.07 -44.58
C GLU A 536 -0.97 -42.19 -43.73
N ASN A 537 -0.60 -40.91 -43.60
CA ASN A 537 -1.22 -39.86 -42.80
C ASN A 537 -1.14 -40.07 -41.27
N TRP A 538 -1.78 -41.12 -40.75
CA TRP A 538 -2.00 -41.30 -39.32
C TRP A 538 -0.91 -42.13 -38.62
N PHE A 539 -0.23 -43.01 -39.34
CA PHE A 539 0.77 -43.89 -38.75
C PHE A 539 2.14 -43.24 -38.69
N THR A 540 2.98 -43.73 -37.79
CA THR A 540 4.41 -43.43 -37.74
C THR A 540 5.18 -44.69 -38.09
N LYS A 541 6.16 -44.58 -39.00
CA LYS A 541 7.09 -45.67 -39.33
C LYS A 541 8.44 -45.39 -38.68
N SER A 542 8.89 -46.30 -37.81
CA SER A 542 10.21 -46.22 -37.19
C SER A 542 11.30 -46.43 -38.24
N TYR A 543 12.24 -45.47 -38.35
CA TYR A 543 13.39 -45.59 -39.24
C TYR A 543 14.40 -46.64 -38.78
N THR A 544 14.47 -46.92 -37.47
CA THR A 544 15.46 -47.84 -36.89
C THR A 544 15.00 -49.28 -36.90
N THR A 545 13.71 -49.52 -36.67
CA THR A 545 13.16 -50.88 -36.57
C THR A 545 12.23 -51.27 -37.71
N GLY A 546 11.82 -50.32 -38.55
CA GLY A 546 10.82 -50.53 -39.60
C GLY A 546 9.38 -50.69 -39.10
N SER A 547 9.16 -50.66 -37.78
CA SER A 547 7.83 -50.88 -37.17
C SER A 547 6.86 -49.73 -37.46
N ILE A 548 5.59 -50.06 -37.65
CA ILE A 548 4.49 -49.13 -37.90
C ILE A 548 3.58 -49.08 -36.68
N TYR A 549 3.27 -47.88 -36.20
CA TYR A 549 2.49 -47.66 -34.98
C TYR A 549 1.68 -46.36 -34.99
N LEU A 550 0.71 -46.27 -34.07
CA LEU A 550 -0.08 -45.07 -33.78
C LEU A 550 0.38 -44.43 -32.48
N ASN A 551 0.42 -43.09 -32.46
CA ASN A 551 0.63 -42.32 -31.23
C ASN A 551 -0.73 -41.90 -30.67
N ALA A 552 -1.15 -42.51 -29.57
CA ALA A 552 -2.43 -42.23 -28.94
C ALA A 552 -2.26 -41.38 -27.66
N GLU A 553 -3.17 -40.42 -27.51
CA GLU A 553 -3.41 -39.65 -26.30
C GLU A 553 -4.78 -40.04 -25.75
N PHE A 554 -4.83 -40.44 -24.47
CA PHE A 554 -6.07 -40.75 -23.76
C PHE A 554 -6.27 -39.71 -22.67
N THR A 555 -7.33 -38.91 -22.78
CA THR A 555 -7.67 -37.88 -21.78
C THR A 555 -8.76 -38.42 -20.87
N VAL A 556 -8.51 -38.46 -19.57
CA VAL A 556 -9.52 -38.85 -18.58
C VAL A 556 -10.64 -37.82 -18.57
N THR A 557 -11.88 -38.23 -18.78
CA THR A 557 -13.01 -37.31 -18.96
C THR A 557 -13.72 -36.95 -17.66
N GLU A 558 -13.70 -37.84 -16.66
CA GLU A 558 -14.43 -37.68 -15.40
C GLU A 558 -13.71 -38.32 -14.20
N GLY A 559 -14.21 -38.05 -12.98
CA GLY A 559 -13.66 -38.56 -11.73
C GLY A 559 -12.44 -37.78 -11.19
N GLN A 560 -11.83 -38.29 -10.12
CA GLN A 560 -10.72 -37.61 -9.41
C GLN A 560 -9.48 -37.32 -10.28
N TYR A 561 -9.35 -37.99 -11.42
CA TYR A 561 -8.24 -37.82 -12.36
C TYR A 561 -8.66 -37.11 -13.66
N ALA A 562 -9.84 -36.46 -13.70
CA ALA A 562 -10.32 -35.75 -14.87
C ALA A 562 -9.28 -34.77 -15.44
N LYS A 563 -9.24 -34.67 -16.78
CA LYS A 563 -8.29 -33.88 -17.59
C LYS A 563 -6.85 -34.41 -17.60
N ARG A 564 -6.50 -35.45 -16.83
CA ARG A 564 -5.17 -36.09 -16.93
C ARG A 564 -5.02 -36.79 -18.29
N LYS A 565 -3.81 -36.77 -18.84
CA LYS A 565 -3.48 -37.32 -20.17
C LYS A 565 -2.52 -38.49 -20.05
N ILE A 566 -2.82 -39.56 -20.76
CA ILE A 566 -2.01 -40.77 -20.87
C ILE A 566 -1.53 -40.87 -22.32
N TYR A 567 -0.22 -40.94 -22.52
CA TYR A 567 0.40 -41.04 -23.84
C TYR A 567 0.94 -42.44 -24.07
N GLN A 568 0.51 -43.10 -25.15
CA GLN A 568 0.91 -44.47 -25.44
C GLN A 568 1.04 -44.73 -26.94
N VAL A 569 2.05 -45.54 -27.28
CA VAL A 569 2.26 -46.06 -28.63
C VAL A 569 1.47 -47.36 -28.79
N ILE A 570 0.67 -47.46 -29.85
CA ILE A 570 -0.08 -48.67 -30.20
C ILE A 570 0.56 -49.30 -31.45
N GLY A 571 1.14 -50.49 -31.30
CA GLY A 571 1.76 -51.22 -32.40
C GLY A 571 0.76 -51.72 -33.44
N ILE A 572 1.07 -51.54 -34.72
CA ILE A 572 0.20 -52.02 -35.82
C ILE A 572 0.91 -53.14 -36.60
N LYS A 573 2.22 -52.96 -36.83
CA LYS A 573 3.06 -53.95 -37.50
C LYS A 573 4.51 -53.86 -37.02
N SER A 574 5.12 -54.98 -36.67
CA SER A 574 6.57 -55.07 -36.38
C SER A 574 7.39 -54.98 -37.67
N GLY A 575 8.51 -54.25 -37.64
CA GLY A 575 9.45 -54.23 -38.77
C GLY A 575 10.46 -55.39 -38.78
N LYS A 576 10.46 -56.26 -37.77
CA LYS A 576 11.31 -57.48 -37.68
C LYS A 576 10.56 -58.77 -38.05
N ALA A 577 9.41 -58.68 -38.72
CA ALA A 577 8.66 -59.84 -39.17
C ALA A 577 9.40 -60.57 -40.30
N ASN A 578 10.37 -61.42 -39.95
CA ASN A 578 10.79 -62.51 -40.85
C ASN A 578 9.62 -63.50 -40.95
N VAL A 579 9.41 -64.03 -42.15
CA VAL A 579 8.21 -64.75 -42.64
C VAL A 579 7.76 -65.96 -41.77
N GLU A 580 8.52 -66.35 -40.75
CA GLU A 580 8.23 -67.49 -39.85
C GLU A 580 8.03 -67.13 -38.36
N LYS A 581 8.01 -65.84 -37.95
CA LYS A 581 7.70 -65.45 -36.56
C LYS A 581 6.50 -64.52 -36.48
N GLU A 582 5.52 -64.90 -35.65
CA GLU A 582 4.30 -64.14 -35.41
C GLU A 582 4.59 -62.71 -34.91
N ASP A 583 3.86 -61.74 -35.46
CA ASP A 583 3.95 -60.33 -35.07
C ASP A 583 3.19 -60.08 -33.76
N VAL A 584 3.70 -60.63 -32.67
CA VAL A 584 3.08 -60.55 -31.33
C VAL A 584 2.84 -59.11 -30.90
N TRP A 585 3.75 -58.19 -31.26
CA TRP A 585 3.65 -56.77 -30.89
C TRP A 585 2.58 -56.03 -31.69
N GLY A 586 2.53 -56.23 -33.02
CA GLY A 586 1.47 -55.68 -33.87
C GLY A 586 0.10 -56.28 -33.54
N GLU A 587 0.04 -57.59 -33.27
CA GLU A 587 -1.21 -58.26 -32.89
C GLU A 587 -1.76 -57.75 -31.56
N SER A 588 -0.89 -57.55 -30.57
CA SER A 588 -1.29 -56.98 -29.28
C SER A 588 -1.92 -55.59 -29.44
N GLY A 589 -1.35 -54.73 -30.29
CA GLY A 589 -1.91 -53.39 -30.53
C GLY A 589 -3.21 -53.40 -31.35
N ARG A 590 -3.34 -54.30 -32.34
CA ARG A 590 -4.60 -54.51 -33.07
C ARG A 590 -5.71 -55.05 -32.16
N SER A 591 -5.37 -55.99 -31.26
CA SER A 591 -6.29 -56.50 -30.25
C SER A 591 -6.73 -55.38 -29.30
N MET A 592 -5.83 -54.48 -28.90
CA MET A 592 -6.17 -53.32 -28.08
C MET A 592 -7.16 -52.39 -28.81
N LEU A 593 -6.94 -52.08 -30.08
CA LEU A 593 -7.88 -51.27 -30.88
C LEU A 593 -9.25 -51.93 -31.01
N ARG A 594 -9.28 -53.27 -31.18
CA ARG A 594 -10.54 -54.03 -31.16
C ARG A 594 -11.27 -53.85 -29.84
N SER A 595 -10.60 -54.02 -28.70
CA SER A 595 -11.22 -53.83 -27.38
C SER A 595 -11.69 -52.40 -27.13
N ILE A 596 -10.99 -51.39 -27.68
CA ILE A 596 -11.44 -49.98 -27.66
C ILE A 596 -12.77 -49.83 -28.38
N LEU A 597 -12.91 -50.41 -29.58
CA LEU A 597 -14.15 -50.34 -30.35
C LEU A 597 -15.27 -51.10 -29.65
N GLU A 598 -14.98 -52.27 -29.09
CA GLU A 598 -15.94 -53.07 -28.33
C GLU A 598 -16.44 -52.32 -27.08
N SER A 599 -15.54 -51.67 -26.36
CA SER A 599 -15.89 -50.85 -25.19
C SER A 599 -16.70 -49.63 -25.59
N ALA A 600 -16.20 -48.83 -26.55
CA ALA A 600 -16.83 -47.57 -26.97
C ALA A 600 -18.19 -47.76 -27.64
N ARG A 601 -18.37 -48.86 -28.38
CA ARG A 601 -19.62 -49.15 -29.13
C ARG A 601 -20.53 -50.14 -28.40
N ASN A 602 -20.19 -50.52 -27.17
CA ASN A 602 -20.91 -51.48 -26.35
C ASN A 602 -21.20 -52.81 -27.07
N ILE A 603 -20.14 -53.50 -27.50
CA ILE A 603 -20.20 -54.77 -28.21
C ILE A 603 -19.52 -55.83 -27.35
N HIS A 604 -20.17 -56.96 -27.16
CA HIS A 604 -19.60 -58.09 -26.44
C HIS A 604 -18.45 -58.72 -27.26
N PRO A 605 -17.26 -58.97 -26.68
CA PRO A 605 -16.10 -59.51 -27.40
C PRO A 605 -16.37 -60.81 -28.17
N HIS A 606 -17.17 -61.71 -27.60
CA HIS A 606 -17.65 -62.94 -28.26
C HIS A 606 -18.86 -62.80 -29.20
N ASP A 607 -19.44 -61.61 -29.37
CA ASP A 607 -20.55 -61.41 -30.32
C ASP A 607 -20.04 -61.47 -31.77
N THR A 608 -20.45 -62.50 -32.50
CA THR A 608 -20.13 -62.75 -33.90
C THR A 608 -21.25 -62.36 -34.87
N SER A 609 -22.28 -61.64 -34.41
CA SER A 609 -23.33 -61.12 -35.27
C SER A 609 -22.77 -60.20 -36.36
N GLU A 610 -23.49 -60.08 -37.48
CA GLU A 610 -23.11 -59.16 -38.56
C GLU A 610 -23.02 -57.72 -38.06
N LYS A 611 -23.91 -57.33 -37.14
CA LYS A 611 -23.91 -56.02 -36.49
C LYS A 611 -22.61 -55.77 -35.70
N ALA A 612 -22.20 -56.72 -34.87
CA ALA A 612 -20.95 -56.62 -34.11
C ALA A 612 -19.71 -56.63 -35.01
N THR A 613 -19.75 -57.42 -36.09
CA THR A 613 -18.67 -57.47 -37.09
C THR A 613 -18.51 -56.14 -37.83
N LEU A 614 -19.62 -55.53 -38.26
CA LEU A 614 -19.61 -54.21 -38.89
C LEU A 614 -19.15 -53.13 -37.92
N ALA A 615 -19.62 -53.20 -36.66
CA ALA A 615 -19.26 -52.22 -35.65
C ALA A 615 -17.83 -52.40 -35.09
N ARG A 616 -17.07 -53.42 -35.49
CA ARG A 616 -15.60 -53.49 -35.30
C ARG A 616 -14.81 -52.96 -36.50
N LYS A 617 -15.46 -52.69 -37.63
CA LYS A 617 -14.81 -52.10 -38.81
C LYS A 617 -14.73 -50.58 -38.65
N LEU A 618 -13.64 -50.01 -39.14
CA LEU A 618 -13.42 -48.58 -39.27
C LEU A 618 -13.58 -48.19 -40.74
N ASN A 619 -14.21 -47.06 -41.02
CA ASN A 619 -14.22 -46.49 -42.37
C ASN A 619 -12.91 -45.73 -42.63
N SER A 620 -12.37 -45.11 -41.59
CA SER A 620 -11.07 -44.45 -41.59
C SER A 620 -10.39 -44.58 -40.23
N ILE A 621 -9.06 -44.51 -40.20
CA ILE A 621 -8.30 -44.45 -38.94
C ILE A 621 -8.67 -43.20 -38.12
N ALA A 622 -9.13 -42.13 -38.79
CA ALA A 622 -9.63 -40.93 -38.13
C ALA A 622 -10.84 -41.20 -37.21
N ASP A 623 -11.61 -42.26 -37.45
CA ASP A 623 -12.79 -42.64 -36.65
C ASP A 623 -12.43 -43.04 -35.21
N LEU A 624 -11.14 -43.27 -34.91
CA LEU A 624 -10.65 -43.49 -33.55
C LEU A 624 -10.60 -42.21 -32.72
N ASN A 625 -10.55 -41.04 -33.35
CA ASN A 625 -10.56 -39.76 -32.65
C ASN A 625 -11.94 -39.51 -32.02
N GLY A 626 -11.92 -39.18 -30.73
CA GLY A 626 -13.11 -38.83 -29.98
C GLY A 626 -13.88 -40.01 -29.41
N LEU A 627 -13.44 -41.26 -29.64
CA LEU A 627 -14.02 -42.42 -28.97
C LEU A 627 -13.82 -42.33 -27.46
N GLU A 628 -14.91 -42.54 -26.72
CA GLU A 628 -14.91 -42.62 -25.27
C GLU A 628 -15.06 -44.07 -24.83
N PHE A 629 -14.19 -44.53 -23.93
CA PHE A 629 -14.22 -45.90 -23.42
C PHE A 629 -13.66 -45.97 -21.99
N ARG A 630 -13.91 -47.09 -21.31
CA ARG A 630 -13.39 -47.34 -19.95
C ARG A 630 -12.12 -48.18 -20.01
N ALA A 631 -11.14 -47.84 -19.18
CA ALA A 631 -9.86 -48.53 -19.16
C ALA A 631 -9.24 -48.56 -17.76
N LYS A 632 -8.49 -49.62 -17.47
CA LYS A 632 -7.64 -49.73 -16.27
C LYS A 632 -6.26 -49.16 -16.58
N VAL A 633 -5.81 -48.23 -15.73
CA VAL A 633 -4.50 -47.58 -15.87
C VAL A 633 -3.40 -48.47 -15.31
N GLY A 634 -2.31 -48.62 -16.05
CA GLY A 634 -1.06 -49.22 -15.60
C GLY A 634 0.02 -48.16 -15.41
N ILE A 635 1.13 -48.59 -14.81
CA ILE A 635 2.35 -47.81 -14.71
C ILE A 635 3.45 -48.61 -15.43
N GLU A 636 4.23 -47.93 -16.26
CA GLU A 636 5.43 -48.48 -16.88
C GLU A 636 6.62 -47.55 -16.67
N ALA A 637 7.80 -48.14 -16.47
CA ALA A 637 9.05 -47.39 -16.38
C ALA A 637 9.64 -47.20 -17.77
N ASP A 638 10.06 -45.98 -18.09
CA ASP A 638 10.90 -45.67 -19.24
C ASP A 638 12.20 -44.97 -18.81
N ARG A 639 12.98 -44.52 -19.79
CA ARG A 639 14.29 -43.87 -19.55
C ARG A 639 14.19 -42.56 -18.75
N TYR A 640 12.99 -41.98 -18.63
CA TYR A 640 12.72 -40.70 -17.96
C TYR A 640 11.90 -40.86 -16.68
N GLY A 641 11.59 -42.09 -16.26
CA GLY A 641 10.87 -42.39 -15.02
C GLY A 641 9.62 -43.24 -15.25
N GLU A 642 8.76 -43.31 -14.24
CA GLU A 642 7.48 -44.01 -14.33
C GLU A 642 6.44 -43.13 -15.05
N LYS A 643 5.66 -43.73 -15.95
CA LYS A 643 4.53 -43.08 -16.64
C LYS A 643 3.28 -43.95 -16.65
N ASN A 644 2.13 -43.33 -16.76
CA ASN A 644 0.87 -44.05 -16.93
C ASN A 644 0.73 -44.60 -18.35
N LYS A 645 0.10 -45.77 -18.47
CA LYS A 645 -0.36 -46.37 -19.73
C LYS A 645 -1.75 -46.95 -19.58
N ILE A 646 -2.45 -47.20 -20.69
CA ILE A 646 -3.63 -48.06 -20.68
C ILE A 646 -3.17 -49.51 -20.59
N ALA A 647 -3.50 -50.18 -19.48
CA ALA A 647 -3.13 -51.58 -19.26
C ALA A 647 -4.17 -52.54 -19.85
N ILE A 648 -5.45 -52.29 -19.58
CA ILE A 648 -6.57 -53.13 -20.03
C ILE A 648 -7.73 -52.21 -20.41
N VAL A 649 -8.35 -52.47 -21.55
CA VAL A 649 -9.60 -51.80 -21.94
C VAL A 649 -10.76 -52.61 -21.36
N VAL A 650 -11.69 -51.95 -20.67
CA VAL A 650 -12.84 -52.62 -20.02
C VAL A 650 -13.94 -52.79 -21.06
N THR A 651 -14.19 -54.03 -21.46
CA THR A 651 -15.28 -54.43 -22.35
C THR A 651 -16.49 -54.96 -21.56
N PRO A 652 -17.67 -55.12 -22.18
CA PRO A 652 -18.89 -55.58 -21.50
C PRO A 652 -18.85 -56.97 -20.82
N GLU A 653 -17.78 -57.75 -20.97
CA GLU A 653 -17.59 -59.06 -20.30
C GLU A 653 -17.05 -58.97 -18.87
N ASN A 654 -16.38 -57.86 -18.53
CA ASN A 654 -15.74 -57.71 -17.22
C ASN A 654 -16.80 -57.41 -16.15
N THR A 655 -16.98 -58.33 -15.19
CA THR A 655 -17.86 -58.30 -13.98
C THR A 655 -18.74 -57.06 -13.83
N GLU A 656 -20.06 -57.25 -13.70
CA GLU A 656 -21.13 -56.20 -13.64
C GLU A 656 -20.81 -54.93 -12.82
N ASN A 657 -19.90 -54.99 -11.84
CA ASN A 657 -19.47 -53.82 -11.06
C ASN A 657 -18.55 -52.82 -11.79
N ASP A 658 -17.77 -53.25 -12.80
CA ASP A 658 -16.79 -52.39 -13.49
C ASP A 658 -17.34 -51.79 -14.81
N TRP A 659 -18.42 -52.37 -15.34
CA TRP A 659 -19.00 -52.02 -16.63
C TRP A 659 -20.37 -51.36 -16.46
N ILE A 660 -20.47 -50.11 -16.90
CA ILE A 660 -21.73 -49.37 -17.02
C ILE A 660 -21.78 -48.87 -18.47
N PRO A 661 -22.86 -49.17 -19.24
CA PRO A 661 -22.98 -48.71 -20.61
C PRO A 661 -22.93 -47.18 -20.70
N PHE A 662 -22.43 -46.67 -21.83
CA PHE A 662 -22.37 -45.24 -22.12
C PHE A 662 -23.75 -44.62 -22.30
#